data_AF-A0A358A1X4-F1
#
_entry.id   AF-A0A358A1X4-F1
#
_cell.length_a   1.000
_cell.length_b   1.000
_cell.length_c   1.000
_cell.angle_alpha   90.00
_cell.angle_beta   90.00
_cell.angle_gamma   90.00
#
_symmetry.space_group_name_H-M   'P 1'
#
loop_
_entity.id
_entity.type
_entity.pdbx_description
1 polymer ?
#
loop_
_entity_poly.entity_id
_entity_poly.type
_entity_poly.pdbx_seq_one_letter_code
_entity_poly.pdbx_strand_id
1 'polypeptide(L)'
;MIRENLSGKRIAITGSTGFLGTALVERFLRSVPDCELVLLVRPGRRGAEHRVKRDILKNDAFDRLRDAFKEDPIAAGGLDGETFDEMCDRRVFAVKGDVGQDGLGLGDAGLALFSTVDIVVHSAATVSFDSALDDAVQVNLLGPGRVAAALRVAAEARTEPTPGGLAPGEKAYLVAVSTCYVAGSRRGNAPEQMVKDSPFFVEVDWRAEAHNAFQARKSAEQASRTPQRLKALEADAIKALGAAGTPAIAERVESLRQKWVGEQMTQTGRVRAASLGFPDAYAFTKALGERSLVETRDGVPVAIVRPSIIESALAEPVPGWIRGFRMAEPVIAAYARGLLKEFPGVPEGVIDVIPVDLVVASILATAARGPNISEESGEHEPDIIQIASGSANPFKYGQMVDLVQAYFTQNPVYDEKNQPISVPDWTFPGRGRVTRQLNRAKFALTTGERILDALPLRGKQAEIGADLEQQKEQLDRAGGYVELYGAYTECEATYQLDRMYALWNSLDKADQRDFNMDPLSIDWPHYAHDIQLPSTVKMARLKMQPSKGPSVDRNERIRKNVLSEDRHLAVFDLENTLIASNVVASYSWLATRHLDTPDRARFVAKTLREAPTLWNLDRADRSDFLRYFYRRFEDAPIERLERDSLEMMSDLLMTKSFPAGIRRVRAHRALGHKTLLITGALDVVVEPLRPLFDHIVSAELGEHDGAYDGKLTNVPPTGEARYQALADYAKEHDLDLKESVAYADSTSDLPMLEAVGFPVAVNAETKLATIARRRGWLIEHWTKSDGAPNRTIPIGPRTLRGRLRKQRVAAMQRRAAG
;
A
#
# COMPACT_ATOMS: atom_id res chain seq x y z
N MET A 1 -18.18 -12.88 -39.43
CA MET A 1 -17.96 -11.45 -39.68
C MET A 1 -16.82 -10.81 -38.86
N ILE A 2 -16.82 -10.86 -37.52
CA ILE A 2 -15.83 -10.19 -36.65
C ILE A 2 -14.42 -10.70 -36.92
N ARG A 3 -14.23 -12.03 -36.91
CA ARG A 3 -12.91 -12.65 -37.16
C ARG A 3 -12.38 -12.32 -38.54
N GLU A 4 -13.26 -12.37 -39.56
CA GLU A 4 -12.92 -12.11 -40.95
C GLU A 4 -12.48 -10.65 -41.13
N ASN A 5 -13.23 -9.69 -40.60
CA ASN A 5 -12.92 -8.27 -40.73
C ASN A 5 -11.68 -7.84 -39.93
N LEU A 6 -11.26 -8.61 -38.94
CA LEU A 6 -10.05 -8.35 -38.15
C LEU A 6 -8.85 -9.20 -38.60
N SER A 7 -9.05 -10.18 -39.48
CA SER A 7 -7.98 -11.04 -39.97
C SER A 7 -6.94 -10.23 -40.75
N GLY A 8 -5.66 -10.55 -40.53
CA GLY A 8 -4.52 -9.88 -41.15
C GLY A 8 -4.27 -8.43 -40.70
N LYS A 9 -5.08 -7.88 -39.78
CA LYS A 9 -4.92 -6.50 -39.30
C LYS A 9 -3.92 -6.41 -38.14
N ARG A 10 -3.20 -5.29 -38.10
CA ARG A 10 -2.33 -4.91 -36.98
C ARG A 10 -3.06 -3.91 -36.08
N ILE A 11 -3.26 -4.29 -34.82
CA ILE A 11 -4.11 -3.58 -33.87
C ILE A 11 -3.27 -3.06 -32.72
N ALA A 12 -3.23 -1.74 -32.51
CA ALA A 12 -2.57 -1.17 -31.34
C ALA A 12 -3.51 -1.08 -30.15
N ILE A 13 -3.03 -1.46 -28.97
CA ILE A 13 -3.79 -1.39 -27.72
C ILE A 13 -3.03 -0.55 -26.71
N THR A 14 -3.66 0.53 -26.25
CA THR A 14 -3.17 1.29 -25.08
C THR A 14 -3.85 0.77 -23.81
N GLY A 15 -3.16 0.81 -22.68
CA GLY A 15 -3.73 0.34 -21.41
C GLY A 15 -3.82 -1.19 -21.31
N SER A 16 -3.06 -1.91 -22.15
CA SER A 16 -3.01 -3.39 -22.20
C SER A 16 -2.60 -4.04 -20.87
N THR A 17 -1.85 -3.32 -20.02
CA THR A 17 -1.52 -3.76 -18.65
C THR A 17 -2.66 -3.58 -17.65
N GLY A 18 -3.83 -3.05 -18.03
CA GLY A 18 -5.00 -2.88 -17.17
C GLY A 18 -5.94 -4.10 -17.21
N PHE A 19 -7.01 -4.09 -16.41
CA PHE A 19 -8.00 -5.19 -16.35
C PHE A 19 -8.64 -5.47 -17.72
N LEU A 20 -9.38 -4.51 -18.26
CA LEU A 20 -10.00 -4.60 -19.58
C LEU A 20 -8.95 -4.83 -20.70
N GLY A 21 -7.83 -4.11 -20.65
CA GLY A 21 -6.77 -4.22 -21.65
C GLY A 21 -6.14 -5.62 -21.72
N THR A 22 -5.95 -6.29 -20.59
CA THR A 22 -5.42 -7.66 -20.55
C THR A 22 -6.41 -8.65 -21.15
N ALA A 23 -7.70 -8.52 -20.84
CA ALA A 23 -8.75 -9.35 -21.45
C ALA A 23 -8.88 -9.10 -22.96
N LEU A 24 -8.74 -7.86 -23.41
CA LEU A 24 -8.71 -7.54 -24.85
C LEU A 24 -7.55 -8.25 -25.56
N VAL A 25 -6.33 -8.18 -25.02
CA VAL A 25 -5.16 -8.84 -25.62
C VAL A 25 -5.38 -10.35 -25.70
N GLU A 26 -5.82 -10.98 -24.60
CA GLU A 26 -6.15 -12.42 -24.59
C GLU A 26 -7.17 -12.75 -25.67
N ARG A 27 -8.26 -11.97 -25.73
CA ARG A 27 -9.36 -12.22 -26.65
C ARG A 27 -8.94 -12.07 -28.11
N PHE A 28 -8.16 -11.05 -28.45
CA PHE A 28 -7.65 -10.90 -29.81
C PHE A 28 -6.75 -12.07 -30.20
N LEU A 29 -5.81 -12.47 -29.35
CA LEU A 29 -4.91 -13.58 -29.66
C LEU A 29 -5.65 -14.91 -29.84
N ARG A 30 -6.65 -15.18 -29.00
CA ARG A 30 -7.44 -16.42 -29.05
C ARG A 30 -8.46 -16.44 -30.18
N SER A 31 -9.14 -15.33 -30.44
CA SER A 31 -10.30 -15.31 -31.36
C SER A 31 -9.96 -14.88 -32.78
N VAL A 32 -8.80 -14.24 -33.02
CA VAL A 32 -8.40 -13.76 -34.35
C VAL A 32 -6.96 -14.22 -34.63
N PRO A 33 -6.74 -15.45 -35.14
CA PRO A 33 -5.40 -16.06 -35.25
C PRO A 33 -4.39 -15.25 -36.08
N ASP A 34 -4.85 -14.54 -37.11
CA ASP A 34 -3.99 -13.83 -38.05
C ASP A 34 -3.75 -12.35 -37.69
N CYS A 35 -4.28 -11.86 -36.56
CA CYS A 35 -4.02 -10.49 -36.16
C CYS A 35 -2.69 -10.36 -35.42
N GLU A 36 -2.11 -9.18 -35.54
CA GLU A 36 -0.91 -8.76 -34.81
C GLU A 36 -1.26 -7.62 -33.85
N LEU A 37 -0.63 -7.61 -32.69
CA LEU A 37 -0.91 -6.66 -31.62
C LEU A 37 0.29 -5.77 -31.34
N VAL A 38 0.06 -4.45 -31.33
CA VAL A 38 1.05 -3.44 -30.93
C VAL A 38 0.67 -2.89 -29.55
N LEU A 39 1.36 -3.32 -28.51
CA LEU A 39 1.03 -2.98 -27.13
C LEU A 39 1.82 -1.75 -26.67
N LEU A 40 1.14 -0.62 -26.56
CA LEU A 40 1.75 0.61 -26.04
C LEU A 40 1.77 0.58 -24.51
N VAL A 41 2.97 0.49 -23.93
CA VAL A 41 3.17 0.39 -22.49
C VAL A 41 4.24 1.36 -22.00
N ARG A 42 4.02 1.93 -20.81
CA ARG A 42 5.06 2.70 -20.11
C ARG A 42 6.22 1.76 -19.76
N PRO A 43 7.48 2.12 -20.03
CA PRO A 43 8.59 1.20 -19.84
C PRO A 43 8.82 0.93 -18.35
N GLY A 44 9.13 -0.32 -18.01
CA GLY A 44 9.68 -0.64 -16.68
C GLY A 44 11.18 -0.40 -16.62
N ARG A 45 11.80 -0.68 -15.47
CA ARG A 45 13.29 -0.62 -15.31
C ARG A 45 14.04 -1.50 -16.33
N ARG A 46 13.41 -2.56 -16.82
CA ARG A 46 13.97 -3.53 -17.80
C ARG A 46 13.37 -3.37 -19.21
N GLY A 47 12.75 -2.23 -19.53
CA GLY A 47 12.15 -1.96 -20.83
C GLY A 47 10.66 -2.32 -20.95
N ALA A 48 10.10 -2.07 -22.15
CA ALA A 48 8.69 -2.28 -22.47
C ALA A 48 8.35 -3.76 -22.73
N GLU A 49 9.18 -4.46 -23.52
CA GLU A 49 9.02 -5.90 -23.82
C GLU A 49 8.97 -6.77 -22.57
N HIS A 50 9.93 -6.58 -21.66
CA HIS A 50 9.94 -7.31 -20.39
C HIS A 50 8.67 -7.05 -19.57
N ARG A 51 8.14 -5.83 -19.64
CA ARG A 51 6.89 -5.48 -18.96
C ARG A 51 5.69 -6.18 -19.60
N VAL A 52 5.60 -6.26 -20.93
CA VAL A 52 4.56 -7.01 -21.63
C VAL A 52 4.61 -8.49 -21.23
N LYS A 53 5.78 -9.13 -21.32
CA LYS A 53 5.96 -10.54 -20.95
C LYS A 53 5.54 -10.79 -19.49
N ARG A 54 5.95 -9.91 -18.56
CA ARG A 54 5.69 -10.08 -17.11
C ARG A 54 4.26 -9.72 -16.69
N ASP A 55 3.75 -8.57 -17.14
CA ASP A 55 2.50 -7.99 -16.61
C ASP A 55 1.26 -8.40 -17.42
N ILE A 56 1.43 -8.90 -18.64
CA ILE A 56 0.34 -9.27 -19.55
C ILE A 56 0.41 -10.77 -19.85
N LEU A 57 1.43 -11.23 -20.57
CA LEU A 57 1.44 -12.60 -21.10
C LEU A 57 1.52 -13.67 -20.01
N LYS A 58 2.18 -13.40 -18.87
CA LYS A 58 2.19 -14.29 -17.69
C LYS A 58 0.93 -14.22 -16.82
N ASN A 59 -0.06 -13.41 -17.17
CA ASN A 59 -1.30 -13.30 -16.42
C ASN A 59 -2.17 -14.57 -16.58
N ASP A 60 -2.97 -14.88 -15.57
CA ASP A 60 -3.87 -16.02 -15.52
C ASP A 60 -5.02 -15.96 -16.55
N ALA A 61 -5.32 -14.78 -17.11
CA ALA A 61 -6.20 -14.66 -18.27
C ALA A 61 -5.80 -15.58 -19.43
N PHE A 62 -4.49 -15.77 -19.62
CA PHE A 62 -3.94 -16.55 -20.73
C PHE A 62 -3.80 -18.05 -20.40
N ASP A 63 -4.19 -18.52 -19.21
CA ASP A 63 -4.05 -19.94 -18.84
C ASP A 63 -4.82 -20.84 -19.82
N ARG A 64 -6.06 -20.48 -20.15
CA ARG A 64 -6.88 -21.21 -21.13
C ARG A 64 -6.21 -21.27 -22.50
N LEU A 65 -5.67 -20.16 -22.99
CA LEU A 65 -4.99 -20.12 -24.29
C LEU A 65 -3.69 -20.93 -24.27
N ARG A 66 -2.90 -20.84 -23.18
CA ARG A 66 -1.70 -21.65 -22.99
C ARG A 66 -1.99 -23.15 -22.98
N ASP A 67 -3.06 -23.56 -22.31
CA ASP A 67 -3.43 -24.97 -22.23
C ASP A 67 -3.91 -25.48 -23.60
N ALA A 68 -4.69 -24.68 -24.34
CA ALA A 68 -5.06 -24.98 -25.73
C ALA A 68 -3.83 -25.15 -26.64
N PHE A 69 -2.81 -24.29 -26.51
CA PHE A 69 -1.54 -24.42 -27.25
C PHE A 69 -0.74 -25.68 -26.91
N LYS A 70 -0.87 -26.23 -25.70
CA LYS A 70 -0.22 -27.50 -25.33
C LYS A 70 -0.94 -28.70 -25.94
N GLU A 71 -2.25 -28.60 -26.11
CA GLU A 71 -3.09 -29.67 -26.66
C GLU A 71 -3.02 -29.72 -28.19
N ASP A 72 -3.23 -28.58 -28.85
CA ASP A 72 -3.21 -28.44 -30.29
C ASP A 72 -2.84 -26.99 -30.69
N PRO A 73 -1.56 -26.72 -31.01
CA PRO A 73 -1.12 -25.40 -31.43
C PRO A 73 -1.88 -24.84 -32.64
N ILE A 74 -2.24 -25.69 -33.61
CA ILE A 74 -2.92 -25.25 -34.84
C ILE A 74 -4.35 -24.82 -34.51
N ALA A 75 -5.08 -25.63 -33.74
CA ALA A 75 -6.43 -25.28 -33.31
C ALA A 75 -6.46 -24.03 -32.40
N ALA A 76 -5.37 -23.76 -31.67
CA ALA A 76 -5.21 -22.57 -30.85
C ALA A 76 -4.75 -21.31 -31.62
N GLY A 77 -4.60 -21.39 -32.95
CA GLY A 77 -4.22 -20.27 -33.82
C GLY A 77 -2.70 -20.07 -33.96
N GLY A 78 -1.91 -21.09 -33.66
CA GLY A 78 -0.47 -21.17 -33.89
C GLY A 78 -0.10 -21.90 -35.18
N LEU A 79 1.20 -21.92 -35.47
CA LEU A 79 1.79 -22.72 -36.55
C LEU A 79 2.14 -24.13 -36.07
N ASP A 80 2.38 -25.05 -37.02
CA ASP A 80 2.80 -26.42 -36.69
C ASP A 80 4.12 -26.41 -35.90
N GLY A 81 4.12 -27.06 -34.74
CA GLY A 81 5.25 -27.09 -33.80
C GLY A 81 5.52 -25.78 -33.04
N GLU A 82 4.72 -24.73 -33.21
CA GLU A 82 4.91 -23.44 -32.54
C GLU A 82 4.47 -23.48 -31.07
N THR A 83 5.32 -22.97 -30.19
CA THR A 83 4.98 -22.79 -28.77
C THR A 83 4.18 -21.50 -28.54
N PHE A 84 3.48 -21.41 -27.40
CA PHE A 84 2.76 -20.19 -27.01
C PHE A 84 3.68 -18.95 -26.98
N ASP A 85 4.91 -19.10 -26.48
CA ASP A 85 5.87 -17.99 -26.39
C ASP A 85 6.35 -17.56 -27.78
N GLU A 86 6.58 -18.50 -28.70
CA GLU A 86 6.94 -18.20 -30.10
C GLU A 86 5.80 -17.50 -30.85
N MET A 87 4.55 -17.96 -30.66
CA MET A 87 3.37 -17.27 -31.19
C MET A 87 3.28 -15.84 -30.67
N CYS A 88 3.51 -15.64 -29.36
CA CYS A 88 3.50 -14.32 -28.77
C CYS A 88 4.63 -13.44 -29.33
N ASP A 89 5.84 -13.96 -29.50
CA ASP A 89 6.97 -13.22 -30.05
C ASP A 89 6.74 -12.85 -31.54
N ARG A 90 5.98 -13.67 -32.28
CA ARG A 90 5.57 -13.38 -33.66
C ARG A 90 4.45 -12.34 -33.75
N ARG A 91 3.46 -12.39 -32.85
CA ARG A 91 2.20 -11.63 -32.96
C ARG A 91 2.12 -10.41 -32.05
N VAL A 92 2.98 -10.28 -31.03
CA VAL A 92 2.88 -9.23 -30.01
C VAL A 92 4.13 -8.37 -30.00
N PHE A 93 3.97 -7.12 -30.41
CA PHE A 93 5.03 -6.12 -30.44
C PHE A 93 4.85 -5.12 -29.30
N ALA A 94 5.90 -4.90 -28.50
CA ALA A 94 5.85 -3.93 -27.41
C ALA A 94 6.37 -2.56 -27.86
N VAL A 95 5.58 -1.51 -27.65
CA VAL A 95 5.99 -0.12 -27.93
C VAL A 95 6.10 0.65 -26.61
N LYS A 96 7.26 1.28 -26.41
CA LYS A 96 7.44 2.24 -25.32
C LYS A 96 6.60 3.48 -25.63
N GLY A 97 5.65 3.80 -24.75
CA GLY A 97 4.88 5.04 -24.86
C GLY A 97 4.09 5.38 -23.61
N ASP A 98 3.61 6.62 -23.56
CA ASP A 98 2.76 7.17 -22.51
C ASP A 98 1.70 8.10 -23.12
N VAL A 99 0.42 7.76 -22.95
CA VAL A 99 -0.71 8.60 -23.41
C VAL A 99 -0.77 9.95 -22.69
N GLY A 100 -0.09 10.07 -21.55
CA GLY A 100 0.10 11.33 -20.85
C GLY A 100 1.18 12.22 -21.49
N GLN A 101 1.78 11.87 -22.63
CA GLN A 101 2.78 12.70 -23.29
C GLN A 101 2.36 13.02 -24.72
N ASP A 102 2.70 14.22 -25.18
CA ASP A 102 2.48 14.60 -26.58
C ASP A 102 3.29 13.69 -27.50
N GLY A 103 2.72 13.29 -28.64
CA GLY A 103 3.30 12.26 -29.52
C GLY A 103 3.42 10.87 -28.87
N LEU A 104 2.73 10.64 -27.74
CA LEU A 104 2.78 9.42 -26.93
C LEU A 104 4.18 9.05 -26.41
N GLY A 105 5.16 9.96 -26.49
CA GLY A 105 6.56 9.68 -26.16
C GLY A 105 7.22 8.63 -27.07
N LEU A 106 6.72 8.45 -28.30
CA LEU A 106 7.30 7.55 -29.29
C LEU A 106 8.64 8.09 -29.80
N GLY A 107 9.66 7.24 -29.85
CA GLY A 107 10.86 7.49 -30.66
C GLY A 107 10.67 6.97 -32.09
N ASP A 108 11.67 7.17 -32.94
CA ASP A 108 11.60 6.84 -34.38
C ASP A 108 11.17 5.40 -34.66
N ALA A 109 11.77 4.42 -33.97
CA ALA A 109 11.39 3.00 -34.11
C ALA A 109 9.95 2.73 -33.62
N GLY A 110 9.51 3.42 -32.57
CA GLY A 110 8.15 3.30 -32.05
C GLY A 110 7.13 3.89 -33.02
N LEU A 111 7.44 5.04 -33.63
CA LEU A 111 6.61 5.68 -34.64
C LEU A 111 6.54 4.82 -35.92
N ALA A 112 7.67 4.26 -36.36
CA ALA A 112 7.72 3.36 -37.52
C ALA A 112 6.87 2.10 -37.30
N LEU A 113 6.85 1.53 -36.09
CA LEU A 113 5.93 0.43 -35.79
C LEU A 113 4.48 0.93 -35.69
N PHE A 114 4.24 2.08 -35.08
CA PHE A 114 2.88 2.63 -34.94
C PHE A 114 2.25 3.03 -36.29
N SER A 115 3.03 3.39 -37.30
CA SER A 115 2.53 3.70 -38.66
C SER A 115 2.01 2.49 -39.42
N THR A 116 2.38 1.27 -38.99
CA THR A 116 1.89 0.02 -39.59
C THR A 116 0.54 -0.44 -39.05
N VAL A 117 -0.04 0.29 -38.10
CA VAL A 117 -1.29 -0.07 -37.41
C VAL A 117 -2.50 0.28 -38.27
N ASP A 118 -3.49 -0.60 -38.27
CA ASP A 118 -4.80 -0.43 -38.93
C ASP A 118 -5.85 0.16 -37.98
N ILE A 119 -5.82 -0.27 -36.72
CA ILE A 119 -6.83 0.03 -35.70
C ILE A 119 -6.14 0.33 -34.37
N VAL A 120 -6.56 1.39 -33.69
CA VAL A 120 -6.15 1.63 -32.29
C VAL A 120 -7.33 1.42 -31.36
N VAL A 121 -7.18 0.53 -30.38
CA VAL A 121 -8.09 0.40 -29.24
C VAL A 121 -7.50 1.16 -28.06
N HIS A 122 -8.08 2.32 -27.74
CA HIS A 122 -7.64 3.17 -26.65
C HIS A 122 -8.38 2.85 -25.33
N SER A 123 -7.80 1.95 -24.53
CA SER A 123 -8.30 1.57 -23.20
C SER A 123 -7.51 2.17 -22.04
N ALA A 124 -6.43 2.93 -22.29
CA ALA A 124 -5.65 3.54 -21.22
C ALA A 124 -6.48 4.60 -20.47
N ALA A 125 -6.59 4.44 -19.15
CA ALA A 125 -7.32 5.37 -18.30
C ALA A 125 -6.79 5.33 -16.87
N THR A 126 -6.94 6.45 -16.18
CA THR A 126 -6.82 6.55 -14.73
C THR A 126 -8.22 6.34 -14.14
N VAL A 127 -8.49 5.13 -13.65
CA VAL A 127 -9.82 4.64 -13.24
C VAL A 127 -10.07 4.69 -11.72
N SER A 128 -9.22 5.38 -10.95
CA SER A 128 -9.42 5.51 -9.50
C SER A 128 -10.30 6.70 -9.18
N PHE A 129 -11.31 6.50 -8.34
CA PHE A 129 -12.20 7.57 -7.86
C PHE A 129 -11.47 8.65 -7.05
N ASP A 130 -10.34 8.28 -6.45
CA ASP A 130 -9.45 9.11 -5.66
C ASP A 130 -8.18 9.53 -6.41
N SER A 131 -8.23 9.53 -7.75
CA SER A 131 -7.09 9.99 -8.54
C SER A 131 -6.90 11.50 -8.39
N ALA A 132 -5.63 11.93 -8.33
CA ALA A 132 -5.29 13.34 -8.41
C ALA A 132 -5.82 13.94 -9.73
N LEU A 133 -6.48 15.10 -9.66
CA LEU A 133 -7.16 15.71 -10.81
C LEU A 133 -6.21 15.96 -11.99
N ASP A 134 -4.98 16.41 -11.71
CA ASP A 134 -3.93 16.63 -12.72
C ASP A 134 -3.59 15.35 -13.48
N ASP A 135 -3.41 14.24 -12.77
CA ASP A 135 -3.14 12.93 -13.39
C ASP A 135 -4.34 12.43 -14.21
N ALA A 136 -5.56 12.61 -13.69
CA ALA A 136 -6.79 12.24 -14.39
C ALA A 136 -6.99 13.07 -15.68
N VAL A 137 -6.71 14.38 -15.64
CA VAL A 137 -6.72 15.25 -16.82
C VAL A 137 -5.65 14.81 -17.83
N GLN A 138 -4.43 14.51 -17.38
CA GLN A 138 -3.32 14.13 -18.26
C GLN A 138 -3.64 12.89 -19.09
N VAL A 139 -4.30 11.90 -18.47
CA VAL A 139 -4.58 10.60 -19.08
C VAL A 139 -5.97 10.55 -19.71
N ASN A 140 -7.03 10.88 -18.98
CA ASN A 140 -8.41 10.67 -19.43
C ASN A 140 -8.91 11.78 -20.36
N LEU A 141 -8.53 13.04 -20.08
CA LEU A 141 -8.97 14.19 -20.87
C LEU A 141 -8.09 14.35 -22.11
N LEU A 142 -6.77 14.52 -21.91
CA LEU A 142 -5.84 14.83 -22.99
C LEU A 142 -5.34 13.59 -23.76
N GLY A 143 -5.32 12.42 -23.12
CA GLY A 143 -4.79 11.19 -23.70
C GLY A 143 -5.47 10.75 -25.00
N PRO A 144 -6.82 10.71 -25.10
CA PRO A 144 -7.50 10.33 -26.33
C PRO A 144 -7.11 11.20 -27.53
N GLY A 145 -7.07 12.53 -27.35
CA GLY A 145 -6.67 13.48 -28.39
C GLY A 145 -5.21 13.31 -28.82
N ARG A 146 -4.31 12.97 -27.89
CA ARG A 146 -2.90 12.65 -28.20
C ARG A 146 -2.75 11.38 -29.02
N VAL A 147 -3.58 10.37 -28.76
CA VAL A 147 -3.61 9.14 -29.57
C VAL A 147 -4.05 9.45 -31.00
N ALA A 148 -5.11 10.25 -31.17
CA ALA A 148 -5.55 10.70 -32.49
C ALA A 148 -4.45 11.52 -33.21
N ALA A 149 -3.79 12.44 -32.51
CA ALA A 149 -2.68 13.20 -33.06
C ALA A 149 -1.51 12.31 -33.50
N ALA A 150 -1.17 11.28 -32.71
CA ALA A 150 -0.14 10.31 -33.08
C ALA A 150 -0.52 9.47 -34.29
N LEU A 151 -1.81 9.12 -34.46
CA LEU A 151 -2.30 8.41 -35.65
C LEU A 151 -2.13 9.25 -36.92
N ARG A 152 -2.36 10.58 -36.85
CA ARG A 152 -2.10 11.48 -37.99
C ARG A 152 -0.61 11.48 -38.37
N VAL A 153 0.27 11.69 -37.39
CA VAL A 153 1.72 11.67 -37.62
C VAL A 153 2.18 10.31 -38.17
N ALA A 154 1.60 9.22 -37.68
CA ALA A 154 1.90 7.88 -38.14
C ALA A 154 1.42 7.63 -39.58
N ALA A 155 0.27 8.18 -39.98
CA ALA A 155 -0.21 8.12 -41.35
C ALA A 155 0.69 8.91 -42.32
N GLU A 156 1.18 10.08 -41.90
CA GLU A 156 2.13 10.90 -42.67
C GLU A 156 3.50 10.21 -42.81
N ALA A 157 3.94 9.50 -41.78
CA ALA A 157 5.20 8.75 -41.78
C ALA A 157 5.12 7.40 -42.53
N ARG A 158 3.92 6.95 -42.91
CA ARG A 158 3.73 5.65 -43.57
C ARG A 158 4.17 5.70 -45.03
N THR A 159 5.13 4.85 -45.39
CA THR A 159 5.65 4.73 -46.76
C THR A 159 5.10 3.52 -47.52
N GLU A 160 4.66 2.49 -46.80
CA GLU A 160 4.15 1.24 -47.36
C GLU A 160 2.75 0.93 -46.84
N PRO A 161 1.91 0.18 -47.57
CA PRO A 161 0.62 -0.25 -47.07
C PRO A 161 0.73 -1.03 -45.74
N THR A 162 -0.25 -0.85 -44.85
CA THR A 162 -0.34 -1.67 -43.63
C THR A 162 -0.73 -3.13 -43.96
N PRO A 163 -0.52 -4.08 -43.03
CA PRO A 163 -1.01 -5.46 -43.21
C PRO A 163 -2.50 -5.54 -43.52
N GLY A 164 -3.32 -4.68 -42.91
CA GLY A 164 -4.75 -4.58 -43.19
C GLY A 164 -5.14 -3.76 -44.41
N GLY A 165 -4.17 -3.26 -45.19
CA GLY A 165 -4.38 -2.66 -46.51
C GLY A 165 -4.49 -1.13 -46.59
N LEU A 166 -4.24 -0.40 -45.49
CA LEU A 166 -4.28 1.07 -45.52
C LEU A 166 -3.10 1.63 -46.32
N ALA A 167 -3.39 2.47 -47.31
CA ALA A 167 -2.39 3.09 -48.16
C ALA A 167 -1.56 4.16 -47.42
N PRO A 168 -0.40 4.58 -47.97
CA PRO A 168 0.35 5.75 -47.48
C PRO A 168 -0.55 6.99 -47.37
N GLY A 169 -0.49 7.68 -46.22
CA GLY A 169 -1.34 8.84 -45.93
C GLY A 169 -2.75 8.54 -45.41
N GLU A 170 -3.26 7.31 -45.53
CA GLU A 170 -4.56 6.94 -44.95
C GLU A 170 -4.48 6.82 -43.43
N LYS A 171 -5.49 7.31 -42.72
CA LYS A 171 -5.49 7.29 -41.25
C LYS A 171 -6.09 5.98 -40.75
N ALA A 172 -5.41 5.32 -39.83
CA ALA A 172 -6.01 4.29 -39.00
C ALA A 172 -7.11 4.90 -38.12
N TYR A 173 -8.11 4.09 -37.75
CA TYR A 173 -9.20 4.57 -36.91
C TYR A 173 -9.02 4.18 -35.44
N LEU A 174 -9.74 4.91 -34.58
CA LEU A 174 -9.64 4.83 -33.14
C LEU A 174 -10.94 4.34 -32.52
N VAL A 175 -10.87 3.24 -31.76
CA VAL A 175 -11.92 2.80 -30.85
C VAL A 175 -11.54 3.27 -29.44
N ALA A 176 -12.14 4.35 -28.98
CA ALA A 176 -11.87 4.94 -27.68
C ALA A 176 -12.81 4.37 -26.60
N VAL A 177 -12.25 3.86 -25.50
CA VAL A 177 -13.03 3.39 -24.36
C VAL A 177 -13.30 4.55 -23.40
N SER A 178 -14.58 4.87 -23.23
CA SER A 178 -15.08 5.87 -22.30
C SER A 178 -15.87 5.20 -21.16
N THR A 179 -16.98 5.78 -20.71
CA THR A 179 -17.85 5.20 -19.69
C THR A 179 -19.29 5.71 -19.82
N CYS A 180 -20.28 4.91 -19.45
CA CYS A 180 -21.68 5.33 -19.35
C CYS A 180 -21.85 6.53 -18.40
N TYR A 181 -21.00 6.67 -17.38
CA TYR A 181 -21.07 7.73 -16.38
C TYR A 181 -20.73 9.14 -16.89
N VAL A 182 -20.31 9.31 -18.15
CA VAL A 182 -20.23 10.64 -18.79
C VAL A 182 -21.61 11.31 -18.90
N ALA A 183 -22.68 10.53 -18.72
CA ALA A 183 -24.05 11.02 -18.53
C ALA A 183 -24.24 11.92 -17.30
N GLY A 184 -23.28 11.93 -16.35
CA GLY A 184 -23.38 12.65 -15.09
C GLY A 184 -24.40 12.03 -14.12
N SER A 185 -24.73 12.76 -13.06
CA SER A 185 -25.69 12.35 -12.02
C SER A 185 -27.15 12.60 -12.42
N ARG A 186 -27.46 12.50 -13.73
CA ARG A 186 -28.83 12.66 -14.21
C ARG A 186 -29.73 11.52 -13.75
N ARG A 187 -31.04 11.74 -13.83
CA ARG A 187 -32.07 10.73 -13.57
C ARG A 187 -32.81 10.41 -14.86
N GLY A 188 -33.09 9.13 -15.09
CA GLY A 188 -33.81 8.65 -16.26
C GLY A 188 -32.93 8.41 -17.49
N ASN A 189 -33.56 8.43 -18.67
CA ASN A 189 -32.98 7.88 -19.89
C ASN A 189 -31.66 8.51 -20.31
N ALA A 190 -30.74 7.63 -20.73
CA ALA A 190 -29.41 7.96 -21.18
C ALA A 190 -29.08 7.44 -22.58
N PRO A 191 -29.46 8.18 -23.64
CA PRO A 191 -29.21 7.78 -25.04
C PRO A 191 -27.74 7.76 -25.43
N GLU A 192 -27.44 6.98 -26.47
CA GLU A 192 -26.13 6.89 -27.13
C GLU A 192 -25.85 8.13 -28.01
N GLN A 193 -25.60 9.25 -27.34
CA GLN A 193 -25.33 10.55 -27.97
C GLN A 193 -24.09 11.23 -27.40
N MET A 194 -23.56 12.23 -28.12
CA MET A 194 -22.42 13.02 -27.65
C MET A 194 -22.76 13.74 -26.35
N VAL A 195 -21.74 13.89 -25.50
CA VAL A 195 -21.87 14.57 -24.21
C VAL A 195 -22.43 15.99 -24.37
N LYS A 196 -21.94 16.73 -25.37
CA LYS A 196 -22.38 18.10 -25.67
C LYS A 196 -23.85 18.22 -26.12
N ASP A 197 -24.43 17.13 -26.63
CA ASP A 197 -25.82 17.13 -27.12
C ASP A 197 -26.79 16.79 -25.98
N SER A 198 -26.28 16.44 -24.79
CA SER A 198 -27.10 16.17 -23.61
C SER A 198 -27.63 17.48 -23.02
N PRO A 199 -28.95 17.60 -22.76
CA PRO A 199 -29.52 18.78 -22.10
C PRO A 199 -29.07 18.93 -20.65
N PHE A 200 -28.49 17.88 -20.06
CA PHE A 200 -27.99 17.87 -18.68
C PHE A 200 -26.49 18.18 -18.59
N PHE A 201 -25.79 18.30 -19.71
CA PHE A 201 -24.37 18.60 -19.70
C PHE A 201 -24.13 20.11 -19.53
N VAL A 202 -23.32 20.48 -18.54
CA VAL A 202 -22.91 21.87 -18.33
C VAL A 202 -21.70 22.16 -19.23
N GLU A 203 -21.88 23.07 -20.18
CA GLU A 203 -20.82 23.45 -21.09
C GLU A 203 -19.68 24.20 -20.35
N VAL A 204 -18.48 23.65 -20.45
CA VAL A 204 -17.23 24.24 -19.96
C VAL A 204 -16.14 24.09 -21.02
N ASP A 205 -15.19 25.02 -21.05
CA ASP A 205 -13.99 24.91 -21.88
C ASP A 205 -13.01 23.90 -21.27
N TRP A 206 -12.86 22.76 -21.93
CA TRP A 206 -11.97 21.69 -21.46
C TRP A 206 -10.50 22.12 -21.45
N ARG A 207 -10.08 23.08 -22.30
CA ARG A 207 -8.69 23.60 -22.31
C ARG A 207 -8.42 24.39 -21.04
N ALA A 208 -9.37 25.24 -20.64
CA ALA A 208 -9.31 25.97 -19.38
C ALA A 208 -9.33 25.02 -18.17
N GLU A 209 -10.18 24.00 -18.16
CA GLU A 209 -10.20 22.99 -17.08
C GLU A 209 -8.87 22.25 -16.97
N ALA A 210 -8.28 21.84 -18.10
CA ALA A 210 -6.98 21.18 -18.10
C ALA A 210 -5.88 22.10 -17.57
N HIS A 211 -5.83 23.35 -18.04
CA HIS A 211 -4.87 24.35 -17.57
C HIS A 211 -5.00 24.57 -16.05
N ASN A 212 -6.23 24.75 -15.55
CA ASN A 212 -6.52 25.00 -14.15
C ASN A 212 -6.14 23.81 -13.26
N ALA A 213 -6.32 22.56 -13.72
CA ALA A 213 -5.87 21.38 -13.00
C ALA A 213 -4.34 21.40 -12.77
N PHE A 214 -3.56 21.73 -13.80
CA PHE A 214 -2.10 21.85 -13.65
C PHE A 214 -1.66 23.03 -12.77
N GLN A 215 -2.38 24.15 -12.83
CA GLN A 215 -2.12 25.29 -11.93
C GLN A 215 -2.49 24.97 -10.47
N ALA A 216 -3.58 24.23 -10.25
CA ALA A 216 -3.95 23.75 -8.92
C ALA A 216 -2.86 22.86 -8.33
N ARG A 217 -2.25 21.98 -9.14
CA ARG A 217 -1.10 21.17 -8.71
C ARG A 217 0.09 22.02 -8.29
N LYS A 218 0.47 23.02 -9.09
CA LYS A 218 1.56 23.95 -8.75
C LYS A 218 1.27 24.72 -7.45
N SER A 219 0.03 25.19 -7.30
CA SER A 219 -0.42 25.89 -6.09
C SER A 219 -0.38 24.98 -4.85
N ALA A 220 -0.83 23.73 -4.97
CA ALA A 220 -0.76 22.74 -3.89
C ALA A 220 0.70 22.43 -3.52
N GLU A 221 1.59 22.26 -4.50
CA GLU A 221 3.03 22.08 -4.28
C GLU A 221 3.63 23.28 -3.51
N GLN A 222 3.28 24.51 -3.87
CA GLN A 222 3.74 25.71 -3.15
C GLN A 222 3.17 25.76 -1.72
N ALA A 223 1.87 25.53 -1.56
CA ALA A 223 1.21 25.52 -0.25
C ALA A 223 1.79 24.46 0.70
N SER A 224 2.19 23.30 0.14
CA SER A 224 2.80 22.20 0.89
C SER A 224 4.16 22.56 1.53
N ARG A 225 4.86 23.57 0.98
CA ARG A 225 6.18 24.02 1.40
C ARG A 225 6.17 25.29 2.25
N THR A 226 4.98 25.75 2.66
CA THR A 226 4.87 26.88 3.59
C THR A 226 5.43 26.51 4.97
N PRO A 227 6.06 27.44 5.72
CA PRO A 227 6.62 27.14 7.04
C PRO A 227 5.61 26.52 8.01
N GLN A 228 4.36 26.98 7.98
CA GLN A 228 3.28 26.48 8.83
C GLN A 228 2.93 25.03 8.47
N ARG A 229 2.88 24.70 7.18
CA ARG A 229 2.56 23.35 6.72
C ARG A 229 3.70 22.37 7.01
N LEU A 230 4.95 22.75 6.74
CA LEU A 230 6.11 21.91 7.01
C LEU A 230 6.23 21.61 8.52
N LYS A 231 6.01 22.59 9.40
CA LYS A 231 5.97 22.36 10.85
C LYS A 231 4.87 21.40 11.28
N ALA A 232 3.69 21.47 10.65
CA ALA A 232 2.61 20.52 10.94
C ALA A 232 2.96 19.09 10.47
N LEU A 233 3.51 18.95 9.27
CA LEU A 233 3.94 17.66 8.73
C LEU A 233 5.11 17.05 9.53
N GLU A 234 6.03 17.88 10.00
CA GLU A 234 7.10 17.49 10.92
C GLU A 234 6.55 17.02 12.26
N ALA A 235 5.58 17.73 12.85
CA ALA A 235 4.91 17.29 14.07
C ALA A 235 4.20 15.94 13.88
N ASP A 236 3.55 15.72 12.74
CA ASP A 236 2.92 14.44 12.39
C ASP A 236 3.97 13.32 12.19
N ALA A 237 5.10 13.62 11.56
CA ALA A 237 6.22 12.69 11.39
C ALA A 237 6.83 12.29 12.75
N ILE A 238 7.08 13.25 13.63
CA ILE A 238 7.56 13.03 15.00
C ILE A 238 6.52 12.24 15.82
N LYS A 239 5.23 12.54 15.66
CA LYS A 239 4.17 11.75 16.31
C LYS A 239 4.26 10.28 15.87
N ALA A 240 4.36 10.04 14.57
CA ALA A 240 4.38 8.71 13.98
C ALA A 240 5.65 7.90 14.31
N LEU A 241 6.84 8.50 14.21
CA LEU A 241 8.12 7.81 14.33
C LEU A 241 8.77 7.93 15.72
N GLY A 242 8.44 8.97 16.51
CA GLY A 242 9.17 9.26 17.75
C GLY A 242 10.60 9.75 17.47
N ALA A 243 11.54 9.39 18.34
CA ALA A 243 12.94 9.80 18.27
C ALA A 243 13.75 8.93 17.27
N ALA A 244 13.25 8.77 16.04
CA ALA A 244 13.83 7.88 15.02
C ALA A 244 15.04 8.47 14.26
N GLY A 245 15.48 9.68 14.60
CA GLY A 245 16.57 10.39 13.91
C GLY A 245 16.10 11.40 12.87
N THR A 246 16.98 12.33 12.50
CA THR A 246 16.65 13.51 11.68
C THR A 246 16.35 13.10 10.23
N PRO A 247 17.24 12.37 9.51
CA PRO A 247 16.94 11.73 8.24
C PRO A 247 15.61 10.97 8.15
N ALA A 248 15.30 10.11 9.12
CA ALA A 248 14.06 9.33 9.10
C ALA A 248 12.82 10.24 9.23
N ILE A 249 12.89 11.26 10.09
CA ILE A 249 11.85 12.28 10.20
C ILE A 249 11.74 13.07 8.88
N ALA A 250 12.85 13.48 8.27
CA ALA A 250 12.86 14.26 7.03
C ALA A 250 12.26 13.49 5.83
N GLU A 251 12.64 12.21 5.65
CA GLU A 251 12.04 11.34 4.63
C GLU A 251 10.54 11.19 4.88
N ARG A 252 10.14 11.03 6.15
CA ARG A 252 8.72 10.93 6.50
C ARG A 252 7.97 12.23 6.26
N VAL A 253 8.55 13.39 6.54
CA VAL A 253 7.97 14.71 6.22
C VAL A 253 7.73 14.82 4.73
N GLU A 254 8.72 14.47 3.90
CA GLU A 254 8.59 14.54 2.44
C GLU A 254 7.52 13.58 1.91
N SER A 255 7.47 12.35 2.44
CA SER A 255 6.42 11.38 2.14
C SER A 255 5.02 11.92 2.50
N LEU A 256 4.87 12.49 3.70
CA LEU A 256 3.60 13.10 4.14
C LEU A 256 3.23 14.32 3.31
N ARG A 257 4.21 15.13 2.88
CA ARG A 257 4.01 16.28 2.00
C ARG A 257 3.48 15.86 0.64
N GLN A 258 4.09 14.86 0.01
CA GLN A 258 3.63 14.32 -1.28
C GLN A 258 2.22 13.74 -1.16
N LYS A 259 1.94 13.00 -0.08
CA LYS A 259 0.59 12.51 0.21
C LYS A 259 -0.42 13.66 0.34
N TRP A 260 -0.07 14.71 1.09
CA TRP A 260 -0.93 15.88 1.28
C TRP A 260 -1.25 16.57 -0.05
N VAL A 261 -0.26 16.73 -0.95
CA VAL A 261 -0.50 17.30 -2.29
C VAL A 261 -1.47 16.42 -3.09
N GLY A 262 -1.27 15.09 -3.09
CA GLY A 262 -2.20 14.15 -3.73
C GLY A 262 -3.63 14.24 -3.17
N GLU A 263 -3.77 14.34 -1.86
CA GLU A 263 -5.06 14.52 -1.17
C GLU A 263 -5.73 15.85 -1.57
N GLN A 264 -4.98 16.95 -1.70
CA GLN A 264 -5.51 18.21 -2.21
C GLN A 264 -6.02 18.07 -3.64
N MET A 265 -5.24 17.46 -4.54
CA MET A 265 -5.63 17.28 -5.94
C MET A 265 -6.85 16.38 -6.10
N THR A 266 -6.95 15.34 -5.26
CA THR A 266 -8.12 14.46 -5.20
C THR A 266 -9.36 15.25 -4.78
N GLN A 267 -9.24 16.08 -3.73
CA GLN A 267 -10.34 16.90 -3.25
C GLN A 267 -10.75 17.97 -4.29
N THR A 268 -9.79 18.61 -4.96
CA THR A 268 -10.07 19.56 -6.05
C THR A 268 -10.86 18.90 -7.17
N GLY A 269 -10.45 17.71 -7.62
CA GLY A 269 -11.16 16.94 -8.65
C GLY A 269 -12.57 16.56 -8.24
N ARG A 270 -12.73 16.05 -7.01
CA ARG A 270 -14.04 15.66 -6.45
C ARG A 270 -15.00 16.84 -6.40
N VAL A 271 -14.57 17.97 -5.83
CA VAL A 271 -15.43 19.16 -5.70
C VAL A 271 -15.76 19.75 -7.07
N ARG A 272 -14.78 19.79 -8.00
CA ARG A 272 -15.01 20.32 -9.34
C ARG A 272 -15.99 19.46 -10.13
N ALA A 273 -15.82 18.14 -10.12
CA ALA A 273 -16.73 17.19 -10.75
C ALA A 273 -18.16 17.34 -10.22
N ALA A 274 -18.33 17.34 -8.89
CA ALA A 274 -19.63 17.50 -8.25
C ALA A 274 -20.29 18.85 -8.61
N SER A 275 -19.51 19.94 -8.70
CA SER A 275 -20.03 21.26 -9.10
C SER A 275 -20.60 21.31 -10.51
N LEU A 276 -20.22 20.35 -11.37
CA LEU A 276 -20.69 20.21 -12.74
C LEU A 276 -21.66 19.04 -12.92
N GLY A 277 -22.12 18.42 -11.82
CA GLY A 277 -23.09 17.34 -11.85
C GLY A 277 -22.52 15.97 -12.23
N PHE A 278 -21.21 15.75 -12.05
CA PHE A 278 -20.59 14.43 -12.21
C PHE A 278 -20.44 13.71 -10.86
N PRO A 279 -20.56 12.38 -10.83
CA PRO A 279 -20.40 11.60 -9.60
C PRO A 279 -18.98 11.70 -9.05
N ASP A 280 -17.97 11.80 -9.93
CA ASP A 280 -16.58 11.90 -9.54
C ASP A 280 -15.67 12.50 -10.64
N ALA A 281 -14.38 12.63 -10.31
CA ALA A 281 -13.36 13.14 -11.23
C ALA A 281 -13.13 12.23 -12.44
N TYR A 282 -13.38 10.92 -12.33
CA TYR A 282 -13.20 9.98 -13.43
C TYR A 282 -14.23 10.21 -14.53
N ALA A 283 -15.52 10.20 -14.19
CA ALA A 283 -16.62 10.48 -15.10
C ALA A 283 -16.49 11.88 -15.72
N PHE A 284 -16.13 12.88 -14.90
CA PHE A 284 -15.88 14.24 -15.36
C PHE A 284 -14.76 14.32 -16.40
N THR A 285 -13.59 13.74 -16.12
CA THR A 285 -12.45 13.80 -17.04
C THR A 285 -12.65 12.97 -18.30
N LYS A 286 -13.40 11.86 -18.24
CA LYS A 286 -13.83 11.09 -19.43
C LYS A 286 -14.80 11.87 -20.30
N ALA A 287 -15.77 12.56 -19.71
CA ALA A 287 -16.73 13.39 -20.45
C ALA A 287 -16.02 14.53 -21.21
N LEU A 288 -15.08 15.21 -20.56
CA LEU A 288 -14.25 16.23 -21.23
C LEU A 288 -13.27 15.62 -22.24
N GLY A 289 -12.78 14.40 -22.00
CA GLY A 289 -11.94 13.66 -22.94
C GLY A 289 -12.64 13.31 -24.24
N GLU A 290 -13.93 12.94 -24.18
CA GLU A 290 -14.73 12.74 -25.40
C GLU A 290 -14.87 14.03 -26.22
N ARG A 291 -15.13 15.18 -25.56
CA ARG A 291 -15.18 16.48 -26.24
C ARG A 291 -13.84 16.83 -26.86
N SER A 292 -12.76 16.73 -26.08
CA SER A 292 -11.40 17.02 -26.53
C SER A 292 -11.03 16.15 -27.74
N LEU A 293 -11.33 14.85 -27.69
CA LEU A 293 -11.09 13.93 -28.80
C LEU A 293 -11.82 14.37 -30.07
N VAL A 294 -13.13 14.59 -30.00
CA VAL A 294 -13.92 14.93 -31.19
C VAL A 294 -13.51 16.28 -31.78
N GLU A 295 -13.13 17.26 -30.95
CA GLU A 295 -12.63 18.55 -31.40
C GLU A 295 -11.21 18.49 -32.01
N THR A 296 -10.36 17.55 -31.58
CA THR A 296 -8.93 17.51 -31.95
C THR A 296 -8.54 16.36 -32.87
N ARG A 297 -9.47 15.43 -33.18
CA ARG A 297 -9.20 14.24 -34.00
C ARG A 297 -8.76 14.55 -35.43
N ASP A 298 -9.12 15.71 -35.98
CA ASP A 298 -8.62 16.22 -37.27
C ASP A 298 -8.68 15.16 -38.41
N GLY A 299 -9.89 14.68 -38.67
CA GLY A 299 -10.17 13.67 -39.70
C GLY A 299 -9.75 12.24 -39.36
N VAL A 300 -9.21 11.95 -38.17
CA VAL A 300 -9.07 10.57 -37.68
C VAL A 300 -10.48 10.00 -37.41
N PRO A 301 -10.84 8.84 -37.98
CA PRO A 301 -12.13 8.21 -37.71
C PRO A 301 -12.19 7.69 -36.26
N VAL A 302 -13.32 7.90 -35.57
CA VAL A 302 -13.44 7.59 -34.14
C VAL A 302 -14.78 6.89 -33.84
N ALA A 303 -14.71 5.77 -33.12
CA ALA A 303 -15.83 5.17 -32.41
C ALA A 303 -15.57 5.21 -30.89
N ILE A 304 -16.60 5.43 -30.08
CA ILE A 304 -16.53 5.53 -28.63
C ILE A 304 -17.37 4.40 -28.02
N VAL A 305 -16.73 3.52 -27.26
CA VAL A 305 -17.43 2.48 -26.49
C VAL A 305 -17.53 2.91 -25.03
N ARG A 306 -18.74 2.98 -24.50
CA ARG A 306 -19.07 3.40 -23.13
C ARG A 306 -19.56 2.20 -22.31
N PRO A 307 -18.68 1.51 -21.57
CA PRO A 307 -19.11 0.54 -20.58
C PRO A 307 -19.62 1.19 -19.30
N SER A 308 -20.54 0.51 -18.60
CA SER A 308 -20.86 0.76 -17.19
C SER A 308 -19.79 0.19 -16.25
N ILE A 309 -20.10 -0.08 -14.97
CA ILE A 309 -19.13 -0.66 -14.04
C ILE A 309 -18.73 -2.06 -14.52
N ILE A 310 -17.45 -2.23 -14.88
CA ILE A 310 -16.94 -3.50 -15.37
C ILE A 310 -16.59 -4.40 -14.18
N GLU A 311 -17.26 -5.55 -14.09
CA GLU A 311 -17.05 -6.57 -13.05
C GLU A 311 -16.47 -7.87 -13.65
N SER A 312 -16.37 -8.93 -12.85
CA SER A 312 -15.74 -10.18 -13.24
C SER A 312 -16.32 -10.80 -14.52
N ALA A 313 -15.52 -11.60 -15.21
CA ALA A 313 -15.95 -12.30 -16.41
C ALA A 313 -17.14 -13.22 -16.12
N LEU A 314 -18.17 -13.18 -16.97
CA LEU A 314 -19.29 -14.12 -16.91
C LEU A 314 -18.84 -15.51 -17.36
N ALA A 315 -18.13 -15.57 -18.49
CA ALA A 315 -17.66 -16.80 -19.10
C ALA A 315 -16.16 -16.78 -19.43
N GLU A 316 -15.63 -15.65 -19.93
CA GLU A 316 -14.29 -15.62 -20.52
C GLU A 316 -13.39 -14.48 -20.00
N PRO A 317 -12.07 -14.69 -19.81
CA PRO A 317 -11.27 -15.88 -20.16
C PRO A 317 -11.59 -17.13 -19.33
N VAL A 318 -12.00 -16.93 -18.07
CA VAL A 318 -12.64 -17.93 -17.22
C VAL A 318 -13.71 -17.24 -16.34
N PRO A 319 -14.78 -17.93 -15.93
CA PRO A 319 -15.79 -17.33 -15.05
C PRO A 319 -15.15 -16.80 -13.77
N GLY A 320 -15.48 -15.57 -13.41
CA GLY A 320 -14.99 -14.92 -12.19
C GLY A 320 -13.61 -14.29 -12.34
N TRP A 321 -13.02 -14.32 -13.54
CA TRP A 321 -11.77 -13.61 -13.78
C TRP A 321 -11.95 -12.11 -13.60
N ILE A 322 -11.21 -11.53 -12.66
CA ILE A 322 -11.24 -10.11 -12.33
C ILE A 322 -9.88 -9.65 -11.86
N ARG A 323 -9.54 -8.39 -12.14
CA ARG A 323 -8.27 -7.81 -11.72
C ARG A 323 -8.45 -6.46 -11.04
N GLY A 324 -7.92 -6.38 -9.82
CA GLY A 324 -7.97 -5.18 -8.99
C GLY A 324 -9.01 -5.26 -7.89
N PHE A 325 -8.76 -4.61 -6.77
CA PHE A 325 -9.63 -4.64 -5.58
C PHE A 325 -10.10 -3.21 -5.31
N ARG A 326 -11.08 -2.74 -6.08
CA ARG A 326 -11.37 -1.29 -6.20
C ARG A 326 -12.86 -0.95 -6.34
N MET A 327 -13.70 -1.86 -6.83
CA MET A 327 -15.11 -1.59 -7.09
C MET A 327 -15.96 -2.18 -5.96
N ALA A 328 -16.78 -3.21 -6.18
CA ALA A 328 -17.63 -3.73 -5.10
C ALA A 328 -16.83 -4.52 -4.03
N GLU A 329 -15.65 -5.05 -4.38
CA GLU A 329 -14.95 -6.05 -3.58
C GLU A 329 -14.53 -5.56 -2.17
N PRO A 330 -14.01 -4.33 -1.98
CA PRO A 330 -13.67 -3.83 -0.65
C PRO A 330 -14.86 -3.70 0.29
N VAL A 331 -16.03 -3.29 -0.23
CA VAL A 331 -17.27 -3.14 0.55
C VAL A 331 -17.79 -4.52 0.96
N ILE A 332 -17.87 -5.45 0.01
CA ILE A 332 -18.29 -6.83 0.26
C ILE A 332 -17.35 -7.50 1.28
N ALA A 333 -16.03 -7.33 1.15
CA ALA A 333 -15.07 -7.90 2.09
C ALA A 333 -15.13 -7.26 3.48
N ALA A 334 -15.42 -5.96 3.59
CA ALA A 334 -15.61 -5.29 4.88
C ALA A 334 -16.91 -5.75 5.56
N TYR A 335 -17.98 -5.97 4.79
CA TYR A 335 -19.21 -6.58 5.28
C TYR A 335 -18.99 -8.01 5.77
N ALA A 336 -18.33 -8.85 4.97
CA ALA A 336 -18.05 -10.24 5.32
C ALA A 336 -17.20 -10.38 6.59
N ARG A 337 -16.39 -9.37 6.93
CA ARG A 337 -15.62 -9.29 8.19
C ARG A 337 -16.42 -8.71 9.37
N GLY A 338 -17.69 -8.39 9.19
CA GLY A 338 -18.56 -7.78 10.19
C GLY A 338 -18.25 -6.30 10.51
N LEU A 339 -17.43 -5.63 9.70
CA LEU A 339 -17.02 -4.24 9.92
C LEU A 339 -18.08 -3.23 9.47
N LEU A 340 -18.81 -3.55 8.41
CA LEU A 340 -19.93 -2.74 7.89
C LEU A 340 -21.25 -3.40 8.28
N LYS A 341 -22.09 -2.68 9.05
CA LYS A 341 -23.42 -3.16 9.46
C LYS A 341 -24.57 -2.61 8.62
N GLU A 342 -24.30 -1.59 7.82
CA GLU A 342 -25.30 -0.83 7.06
C GLU A 342 -24.75 -0.60 5.65
N PHE A 343 -25.60 -0.66 4.62
CA PHE A 343 -25.22 -0.40 3.23
C PHE A 343 -25.62 1.02 2.82
N PRO A 344 -24.71 1.85 2.28
CA PRO A 344 -25.05 3.18 1.80
C PRO A 344 -25.74 3.06 0.42
N GLY A 345 -27.07 3.12 0.37
CA GLY A 345 -27.80 3.10 -0.89
C GLY A 345 -29.32 3.11 -0.71
N VAL A 346 -30.04 3.21 -1.82
CA VAL A 346 -31.49 2.99 -1.88
C VAL A 346 -31.76 1.60 -2.49
N PRO A 347 -32.58 0.75 -1.86
CA PRO A 347 -32.77 -0.63 -2.32
C PRO A 347 -33.36 -0.72 -3.74
N GLU A 348 -34.12 0.28 -4.16
CA GLU A 348 -34.73 0.37 -5.48
C GLU A 348 -33.76 0.78 -6.59
N GLY A 349 -32.60 1.35 -6.22
CA GLY A 349 -31.61 1.84 -7.18
C GLY A 349 -30.99 0.70 -7.99
N VAL A 350 -30.68 0.99 -9.25
CA VAL A 350 -30.01 0.05 -10.16
C VAL A 350 -28.50 0.18 -10.01
N ILE A 351 -27.82 -0.95 -9.92
CA ILE A 351 -26.36 -1.07 -9.96
C ILE A 351 -25.98 -1.47 -11.37
N ASP A 352 -25.52 -0.52 -12.15
CA ASP A 352 -25.15 -0.74 -13.54
C ASP A 352 -23.79 -1.45 -13.67
N VAL A 353 -23.79 -2.76 -13.43
CA VAL A 353 -22.62 -3.64 -13.59
C VAL A 353 -22.69 -4.42 -14.91
N ILE A 354 -21.54 -4.65 -15.54
CA ILE A 354 -21.43 -5.43 -16.76
C ILE A 354 -20.17 -6.33 -16.70
N PRO A 355 -20.27 -7.62 -17.05
CA PRO A 355 -19.11 -8.51 -17.13
C PRO A 355 -18.07 -8.06 -18.19
N VAL A 356 -16.78 -8.22 -17.88
CA VAL A 356 -15.68 -7.77 -18.76
C VAL A 356 -15.70 -8.41 -20.15
N ASP A 357 -16.14 -9.66 -20.29
CA ASP A 357 -16.23 -10.37 -21.56
C ASP A 357 -17.28 -9.78 -22.52
N LEU A 358 -18.42 -9.30 -22.01
CA LEU A 358 -19.42 -8.60 -22.83
C LEU A 358 -18.87 -7.26 -23.34
N VAL A 359 -18.10 -6.56 -22.51
CA VAL A 359 -17.42 -5.31 -22.90
C VAL A 359 -16.37 -5.57 -23.96
N VAL A 360 -15.54 -6.61 -23.77
CA VAL A 360 -14.53 -7.03 -24.73
C VAL A 360 -15.16 -7.41 -26.08
N ALA A 361 -16.23 -8.21 -26.07
CA ALA A 361 -16.97 -8.57 -27.27
C ALA A 361 -17.50 -7.32 -28.01
N SER A 362 -18.05 -6.35 -27.26
CA SER A 362 -18.54 -5.10 -27.82
C SER A 362 -17.43 -4.28 -28.49
N ILE A 363 -16.24 -4.22 -27.89
CA ILE A 363 -15.07 -3.53 -28.46
C ILE A 363 -14.59 -4.23 -29.73
N LEU A 364 -14.53 -5.57 -29.73
CA LEU A 364 -14.13 -6.35 -30.92
C LEU A 364 -15.13 -6.18 -32.06
N ALA A 365 -16.43 -6.23 -31.79
CA ALA A 365 -17.48 -6.00 -32.77
C ALA A 365 -17.40 -4.57 -33.34
N THR A 366 -17.19 -3.57 -32.47
CA THR A 366 -16.99 -2.17 -32.89
C THR A 366 -15.74 -2.02 -33.76
N ALA A 367 -14.62 -2.65 -33.35
CA ALA A 367 -13.39 -2.65 -34.11
C ALA A 367 -13.55 -3.33 -35.47
N ALA A 368 -14.30 -4.43 -35.55
CA ALA A 368 -14.54 -5.17 -36.79
C ALA A 368 -15.48 -4.44 -37.76
N ARG A 369 -16.48 -3.70 -37.25
CA ARG A 369 -17.39 -2.88 -38.08
C ARG A 369 -16.70 -1.58 -38.53
N GLY A 370 -15.83 -1.01 -37.70
CA GLY A 370 -15.26 0.33 -37.90
C GLY A 370 -16.23 1.44 -37.47
N PRO A 371 -15.81 2.72 -37.55
CA PRO A 371 -16.67 3.87 -37.21
C PRO A 371 -17.72 4.14 -38.28
N ASN A 372 -18.92 4.58 -37.87
CA ASN A 372 -19.96 5.01 -38.80
C ASN A 372 -19.51 6.16 -39.72
N ILE A 373 -20.01 6.13 -40.95
CA ILE A 373 -19.83 7.16 -41.98
C ILE A 373 -21.22 7.71 -42.29
N SER A 374 -21.35 9.03 -42.29
CA SER A 374 -22.59 9.69 -42.69
C SER A 374 -22.84 9.45 -44.17
N GLU A 375 -24.02 8.94 -44.53
CA GLU A 375 -24.40 8.78 -45.94
C GLU A 375 -24.57 10.14 -46.65
N GLU A 376 -24.92 11.21 -45.91
CA GLU A 376 -25.14 12.55 -46.47
C GLU A 376 -23.83 13.34 -46.67
N SER A 377 -22.94 13.37 -45.68
CA SER A 377 -21.71 14.18 -45.74
C SER A 377 -20.48 13.40 -46.20
N GLY A 378 -20.52 12.05 -46.16
CA GLY A 378 -19.35 11.21 -46.36
C GLY A 378 -18.31 11.32 -45.24
N GLU A 379 -18.58 12.10 -44.19
CA GLU A 379 -17.69 12.27 -43.04
C GLU A 379 -18.02 11.27 -41.91
N HIS A 380 -17.01 10.98 -41.08
CA HIS A 380 -17.21 10.13 -39.90
C HIS A 380 -18.03 10.85 -38.83
N GLU A 381 -19.25 10.38 -38.59
CA GLU A 381 -20.06 10.82 -37.46
C GLU A 381 -19.54 10.22 -36.15
N PRO A 382 -19.70 10.91 -35.01
CA PRO A 382 -19.39 10.33 -33.71
C PRO A 382 -20.25 9.09 -33.44
N ASP A 383 -19.58 7.95 -33.40
CA ASP A 383 -20.20 6.65 -33.27
C ASP A 383 -20.07 6.13 -31.84
N ILE A 384 -21.15 6.24 -31.08
CA ILE A 384 -21.18 5.92 -29.65
C ILE A 384 -21.94 4.62 -29.45
N ILE A 385 -21.32 3.68 -28.76
CA ILE A 385 -21.91 2.40 -28.38
C ILE A 385 -21.85 2.28 -26.86
N GLN A 386 -23.00 2.13 -26.21
CA GLN A 386 -23.09 1.87 -24.77
C GLN A 386 -23.21 0.38 -24.49
N ILE A 387 -22.56 -0.09 -23.41
CA ILE A 387 -22.71 -1.45 -22.92
C ILE A 387 -22.91 -1.41 -21.40
N ALA A 388 -24.13 -1.72 -20.99
CA ALA A 388 -24.59 -1.64 -19.60
C ALA A 388 -25.73 -2.66 -19.40
N SER A 389 -26.07 -2.97 -18.16
CA SER A 389 -27.16 -3.90 -17.86
C SER A 389 -28.46 -3.22 -17.45
N GLY A 390 -28.42 -2.01 -16.90
CA GLY A 390 -29.52 -1.40 -16.16
C GLY A 390 -30.81 -1.17 -16.94
N SER A 391 -30.72 -0.91 -18.25
CA SER A 391 -31.91 -0.71 -19.10
C SER A 391 -32.53 -2.02 -19.60
N ALA A 392 -31.73 -3.09 -19.75
CA ALA A 392 -32.17 -4.36 -20.34
C ALA A 392 -32.38 -5.46 -19.28
N ASN A 393 -31.46 -5.59 -18.34
CA ASN A 393 -31.46 -6.60 -17.27
C ASN A 393 -31.06 -5.95 -15.92
N PRO A 394 -31.93 -5.14 -15.29
CA PRO A 394 -31.58 -4.33 -14.14
C PRO A 394 -31.20 -5.16 -12.90
N PHE A 395 -30.02 -4.91 -12.33
CA PHE A 395 -29.61 -5.43 -11.04
C PHE A 395 -29.83 -4.39 -9.93
N LYS A 396 -30.64 -4.70 -8.92
CA LYS A 396 -30.99 -3.72 -7.86
C LYS A 396 -30.08 -3.82 -6.64
N TYR A 397 -29.86 -2.72 -5.93
CA TYR A 397 -29.12 -2.73 -4.66
C TYR A 397 -29.74 -3.68 -3.64
N GLY A 398 -31.07 -3.70 -3.50
CA GLY A 398 -31.77 -4.67 -2.63
C GLY A 398 -31.42 -6.11 -2.96
N GLN A 399 -31.48 -6.46 -4.25
CA GLN A 399 -31.16 -7.81 -4.73
C GLN A 399 -29.69 -8.18 -4.48
N MET A 400 -28.76 -7.27 -4.75
CA MET A 400 -27.35 -7.50 -4.45
C MET A 400 -27.12 -7.74 -2.96
N VAL A 401 -27.73 -6.92 -2.11
CA VAL A 401 -27.66 -7.05 -0.65
C VAL A 401 -28.14 -8.42 -0.20
N ASP A 402 -29.30 -8.86 -0.67
CA ASP A 402 -29.89 -10.15 -0.31
C ASP A 402 -28.99 -11.31 -0.74
N LEU A 403 -28.41 -11.27 -1.95
CA LEU A 403 -27.50 -12.29 -2.47
C LEU A 403 -26.18 -12.34 -1.67
N VAL A 404 -25.58 -11.18 -1.39
CA VAL A 404 -24.35 -11.10 -0.58
C VAL A 404 -24.60 -11.65 0.83
N GLN A 405 -25.71 -11.25 1.46
CA GLN A 405 -26.07 -11.72 2.79
C GLN A 405 -26.31 -13.24 2.79
N ALA A 406 -27.09 -13.75 1.83
CA ALA A 406 -27.38 -15.17 1.72
C ALA A 406 -26.09 -15.99 1.57
N TYR A 407 -25.16 -15.54 0.71
CA TYR A 407 -23.88 -16.20 0.50
C TYR A 407 -23.05 -16.30 1.78
N PHE A 408 -22.82 -15.19 2.50
CA PHE A 408 -21.97 -15.20 3.70
C PHE A 408 -22.67 -15.77 4.95
N THR A 409 -23.99 -15.83 4.95
CA THR A 409 -24.74 -16.58 5.96
C THR A 409 -24.50 -18.09 5.80
N GLN A 410 -24.50 -18.58 4.56
CA GLN A 410 -24.20 -19.99 4.25
C GLN A 410 -22.70 -20.32 4.34
N ASN A 411 -21.85 -19.34 4.02
CA ASN A 411 -20.38 -19.47 3.97
C ASN A 411 -19.73 -18.41 4.89
N PRO A 412 -19.76 -18.58 6.22
CA PRO A 412 -19.26 -17.56 7.13
C PRO A 412 -17.74 -17.39 7.03
N VAL A 413 -17.28 -16.14 7.12
CA VAL A 413 -15.86 -15.81 7.30
C VAL A 413 -15.47 -16.08 8.75
N TYR A 414 -14.26 -16.57 8.98
CA TYR A 414 -13.72 -16.87 10.30
C TYR A 414 -12.77 -15.77 10.77
N ASP A 415 -12.87 -15.42 12.05
CA ASP A 415 -11.94 -14.49 12.68
C ASP A 415 -10.58 -15.14 13.02
N GLU A 416 -9.70 -14.36 13.65
CA GLU A 416 -8.39 -14.83 14.11
C GLU A 416 -8.49 -15.94 15.16
N LYS A 417 -9.61 -16.02 15.89
CA LYS A 417 -9.90 -17.04 16.91
C LYS A 417 -10.63 -18.26 16.35
N ASN A 418 -10.70 -18.42 15.02
CA ASN A 418 -11.45 -19.48 14.35
C ASN A 418 -12.94 -19.51 14.71
N GLN A 419 -13.54 -18.36 15.06
CA GLN A 419 -14.98 -18.24 15.24
C GLN A 419 -15.63 -17.73 13.95
N PRO A 420 -16.76 -18.33 13.53
CA PRO A 420 -17.51 -17.83 12.39
C PRO A 420 -18.11 -16.45 12.73
N ILE A 421 -17.96 -15.51 11.80
CA ILE A 421 -18.52 -14.18 11.89
C ILE A 421 -19.96 -14.25 11.37
N SER A 422 -20.93 -13.94 12.24
CA SER A 422 -22.31 -13.73 11.81
C SER A 422 -22.40 -12.37 11.12
N VAL A 423 -22.72 -12.38 9.84
CA VAL A 423 -22.98 -11.14 9.10
C VAL A 423 -24.28 -10.50 9.60
N PRO A 424 -24.33 -9.17 9.73
CA PRO A 424 -25.54 -8.46 10.15
C PRO A 424 -26.58 -8.40 9.03
N ASP A 425 -27.86 -8.33 9.39
CA ASP A 425 -28.91 -7.97 8.44
C ASP A 425 -28.65 -6.56 7.91
N TRP A 426 -28.49 -6.42 6.60
CA TRP A 426 -28.26 -5.12 5.99
C TRP A 426 -29.56 -4.30 6.02
N THR A 427 -29.53 -3.22 6.79
CA THR A 427 -30.55 -2.17 6.70
C THR A 427 -30.05 -1.07 5.76
N PHE A 428 -30.98 -0.37 5.11
CA PHE A 428 -30.71 0.78 4.22
C PHE A 428 -31.00 2.13 4.91
N PRO A 429 -30.33 2.51 6.02
CA PRO A 429 -30.47 3.85 6.53
C PRO A 429 -29.72 4.82 5.60
N GLY A 430 -30.31 5.98 5.34
CA GLY A 430 -29.68 6.98 4.48
C GLY A 430 -28.23 7.31 4.89
N ARG A 431 -27.37 7.54 3.89
CA ARG A 431 -25.91 7.79 3.95
C ARG A 431 -25.43 8.53 5.21
N GLY A 432 -26.13 9.59 5.62
CA GLY A 432 -25.78 10.39 6.79
C GLY A 432 -25.75 9.63 8.13
N ARG A 433 -26.50 8.53 8.29
CA ARG A 433 -26.45 7.71 9.52
C ARG A 433 -25.18 6.86 9.58
N VAL A 434 -24.80 6.21 8.47
CA VAL A 434 -23.57 5.40 8.33
C VAL A 434 -22.34 6.27 8.62
N THR A 435 -22.25 7.45 8.00
CA THR A 435 -21.14 8.39 8.23
C THR A 435 -21.06 8.85 9.69
N ARG A 436 -22.20 9.12 10.35
CA ARG A 436 -22.22 9.48 11.78
C ARG A 436 -21.76 8.35 12.68
N GLN A 437 -22.12 7.10 12.37
CA GLN A 437 -21.69 5.94 13.16
C GLN A 437 -20.17 5.75 13.07
N LEU A 438 -19.61 5.79 11.85
CA LEU A 438 -18.16 5.70 11.62
C LEU A 438 -17.41 6.84 12.33
N ASN A 439 -17.91 8.07 12.24
CA ASN A 439 -17.30 9.23 12.91
C ASN A 439 -17.33 9.11 14.45
N ARG A 440 -18.43 8.59 15.03
CA ARG A 440 -18.52 8.34 16.49
C ARG A 440 -17.55 7.26 16.95
N ALA A 441 -17.44 6.16 16.20
CA ALA A 441 -16.49 5.10 16.49
C ALA A 441 -15.04 5.60 16.41
N LYS A 442 -14.71 6.35 15.35
CA LYS A 442 -13.40 6.99 15.18
C LYS A 442 -13.08 7.95 16.32
N PHE A 443 -14.04 8.77 16.75
CA PHE A 443 -13.86 9.69 17.88
C PHE A 443 -13.56 8.96 19.20
N ALA A 444 -14.30 7.88 19.48
CA ALA A 444 -14.07 7.06 20.68
C ALA A 444 -12.67 6.42 20.68
N LEU A 445 -12.25 5.84 19.55
CA LEU A 445 -10.91 5.27 19.41
C LEU A 445 -9.81 6.33 19.54
N THR A 446 -9.98 7.49 18.89
CA THR A 446 -9.02 8.60 18.99
C THR A 446 -8.87 9.08 20.44
N THR A 447 -9.95 9.05 21.22
CA THR A 447 -9.90 9.39 22.65
C THR A 447 -9.16 8.31 23.45
N GLY A 448 -9.39 7.03 23.15
CA GLY A 448 -8.65 5.91 23.75
C GLY A 448 -7.15 5.94 23.44
N GLU A 449 -6.78 6.24 22.20
CA GLU A 449 -5.37 6.42 21.75
C GLU A 449 -4.67 7.49 22.60
N ARG A 450 -5.29 8.66 22.79
CA ARG A 450 -4.71 9.74 23.61
C ARG A 450 -4.42 9.32 25.05
N ILE A 451 -5.28 8.47 25.62
CA ILE A 451 -5.10 7.96 26.99
C ILE A 451 -3.94 6.96 27.03
N LEU A 452 -3.88 6.04 26.06
CA LEU A 452 -2.81 5.02 25.98
C LEU A 452 -1.45 5.64 25.67
N ASP A 453 -1.40 6.65 24.78
CA ASP A 453 -0.18 7.39 24.44
C ASP A 453 0.41 8.18 25.63
N ALA A 454 -0.42 8.51 26.63
CA ALA A 454 0.01 9.17 27.85
C ALA A 454 0.66 8.20 28.86
N LEU A 455 0.53 6.88 28.65
CA LEU A 455 1.06 5.85 29.53
C LEU A 455 2.35 5.24 28.94
N PRO A 456 3.39 4.98 29.76
CA PRO A 456 4.64 4.36 29.31
C PRO A 456 4.49 2.83 29.15
N LEU A 457 3.65 2.41 28.19
CA LEU A 457 3.34 1.00 27.93
C LEU A 457 4.45 0.32 27.12
N ARG A 458 4.81 -0.91 27.50
CA ARG A 458 5.83 -1.75 26.83
C ARG A 458 5.44 -3.23 26.82
N GLY A 459 6.03 -3.98 25.89
CA GLY A 459 5.79 -5.42 25.73
C GLY A 459 4.30 -5.72 25.50
N LYS A 460 3.75 -6.71 26.23
CA LYS A 460 2.35 -7.15 26.07
C LYS A 460 1.30 -6.04 26.25
N GLN A 461 1.60 -4.97 26.99
CA GLN A 461 0.65 -3.86 27.17
C GLN A 461 0.64 -2.90 25.97
N ALA A 462 1.78 -2.74 25.30
CA ALA A 462 1.91 -1.94 24.08
C ALA A 462 1.09 -2.50 22.91
N GLU A 463 0.84 -3.80 22.92
CA GLU A 463 -0.02 -4.48 21.93
C GLU A 463 -1.44 -3.95 21.89
N ILE A 464 -2.00 -3.53 23.03
CA ILE A 464 -3.35 -2.95 23.10
C ILE A 464 -3.43 -1.65 22.31
N GLY A 465 -2.40 -0.81 22.41
CA GLY A 465 -2.32 0.44 21.64
C GLY A 465 -2.17 0.18 20.14
N ALA A 466 -1.36 -0.81 19.77
CA ALA A 466 -1.19 -1.21 18.37
C ALA A 466 -2.47 -1.83 17.76
N ASP A 467 -3.26 -2.58 18.54
CA ASP A 467 -4.57 -3.11 18.11
C ASP A 467 -5.57 -1.97 17.85
N LEU A 468 -5.58 -0.97 18.72
CA LEU A 468 -6.46 0.19 18.61
C LEU A 468 -6.15 1.00 17.34
N GLU A 469 -4.87 1.24 17.04
CA GLU A 469 -4.47 1.95 15.81
C GLU A 469 -4.88 1.17 14.55
N GLN A 470 -4.75 -0.17 14.59
CA GLN A 470 -5.21 -1.03 13.48
C GLN A 470 -6.73 -0.93 13.27
N GLN A 471 -7.54 -0.91 14.32
CA GLN A 471 -8.99 -0.74 14.22
C GLN A 471 -9.37 0.61 13.60
N LYS A 472 -8.65 1.67 13.98
CA LYS A 472 -8.85 3.01 13.43
C LYS A 472 -8.51 3.08 11.94
N GLU A 473 -7.41 2.47 11.51
CA GLU A 473 -7.08 2.36 10.07
C GLU A 473 -8.17 1.60 9.29
N GLN A 474 -8.75 0.54 9.87
CA GLN A 474 -9.84 -0.20 9.25
C GLN A 474 -11.10 0.67 9.10
N LEU A 475 -11.44 1.47 10.10
CA LEU A 475 -12.57 2.41 10.04
C LEU A 475 -12.33 3.54 9.03
N ASP A 476 -11.11 4.05 8.92
CA ASP A 476 -10.77 5.08 7.92
C ASP A 476 -10.94 4.55 6.50
N ARG A 477 -10.52 3.30 6.25
CA ARG A 477 -10.78 2.63 4.97
C ARG A 477 -12.27 2.45 4.71
N ALA A 478 -13.02 1.98 5.71
CA ALA A 478 -14.47 1.82 5.59
C ALA A 478 -15.18 3.17 5.31
N GLY A 479 -14.77 4.25 5.97
CA GLY A 479 -15.29 5.60 5.73
C GLY A 479 -15.00 6.11 4.32
N GLY A 480 -13.77 5.91 3.85
CA GLY A 480 -13.40 6.23 2.47
C GLY A 480 -14.25 5.48 1.45
N TYR A 481 -14.48 4.19 1.66
CA TYR A 481 -15.36 3.39 0.81
C TYR A 481 -16.79 3.95 0.79
N VAL A 482 -17.40 4.19 1.95
CA VAL A 482 -18.76 4.75 2.03
C VAL A 482 -18.88 6.10 1.30
N GLU A 483 -17.87 6.96 1.39
CA GLU A 483 -17.88 8.25 0.68
C GLU A 483 -17.81 8.07 -0.85
N LEU A 484 -16.96 7.16 -1.32
CA LEU A 484 -16.76 6.87 -2.74
C LEU A 484 -17.99 6.21 -3.39
N TYR A 485 -18.57 5.19 -2.77
CA TYR A 485 -19.71 4.47 -3.36
C TYR A 485 -21.03 5.25 -3.25
N GLY A 486 -21.15 6.17 -2.29
CA GLY A 486 -22.33 7.01 -2.14
C GLY A 486 -22.68 7.82 -3.40
N ALA A 487 -21.68 8.34 -4.12
CA ALA A 487 -21.91 9.14 -5.34
C ALA A 487 -22.51 8.32 -6.49
N TYR A 488 -22.18 7.03 -6.57
CA TYR A 488 -22.71 6.12 -7.59
C TYR A 488 -24.10 5.58 -7.25
N THR A 489 -24.41 5.45 -5.96
CA THR A 489 -25.77 5.09 -5.50
C THR A 489 -26.80 6.20 -5.73
N GLU A 490 -26.35 7.44 -5.98
CA GLU A 490 -27.20 8.60 -6.29
C GLU A 490 -27.46 8.77 -7.80
N CYS A 491 -26.71 8.06 -8.67
CA CYS A 491 -26.89 8.10 -10.11
C CYS A 491 -28.04 7.17 -10.52
N GLU A 492 -29.15 7.73 -11.01
CA GLU A 492 -30.33 6.98 -11.48
C GLU A 492 -30.45 7.09 -13.02
N ALA A 493 -29.31 7.13 -13.72
CA ALA A 493 -29.28 7.17 -15.18
C ALA A 493 -29.60 5.78 -15.75
N THR A 494 -30.43 5.70 -16.78
CA THR A 494 -30.79 4.45 -17.47
C THR A 494 -30.15 4.42 -18.86
N TYR A 495 -29.00 3.74 -18.98
CA TYR A 495 -28.20 3.71 -20.20
C TYR A 495 -28.87 2.91 -21.32
N GLN A 496 -29.26 3.59 -22.40
CA GLN A 496 -29.89 2.96 -23.55
C GLN A 496 -28.85 2.25 -24.44
N LEU A 497 -29.28 1.19 -25.11
CA LEU A 497 -28.43 0.22 -25.81
C LEU A 497 -28.83 0.02 -27.28
N ASP A 498 -29.53 0.99 -27.87
CA ASP A 498 -30.15 0.87 -29.20
C ASP A 498 -29.11 0.56 -30.30
N ARG A 499 -27.99 1.28 -30.33
CA ARG A 499 -26.87 1.10 -31.27
C ARG A 499 -26.06 -0.14 -30.96
N MET A 500 -25.91 -0.51 -29.69
CA MET A 500 -25.30 -1.79 -29.31
C MET A 500 -26.10 -2.98 -29.86
N TYR A 501 -27.42 -3.00 -29.67
CA TYR A 501 -28.28 -4.04 -30.23
C TYR A 501 -28.34 -3.97 -31.76
N ALA A 502 -28.30 -2.78 -32.37
CA ALA A 502 -28.21 -2.67 -33.83
C ALA A 502 -26.91 -3.31 -34.37
N LEU A 503 -25.76 -3.03 -33.75
CA LEU A 503 -24.49 -3.66 -34.09
C LEU A 503 -24.57 -5.18 -33.90
N TRP A 504 -25.08 -5.64 -32.76
CA TRP A 504 -25.25 -7.07 -32.53
C TRP A 504 -26.09 -7.76 -33.60
N ASN A 505 -27.27 -7.21 -33.86
CA ASN A 505 -28.26 -7.82 -34.74
C ASN A 505 -27.75 -7.85 -36.19
N SER A 506 -26.74 -7.03 -36.52
CA SER A 506 -26.04 -7.09 -37.80
C SER A 506 -25.06 -8.27 -37.91
N LEU A 507 -24.62 -8.87 -36.79
CA LEU A 507 -23.69 -10.00 -36.77
C LEU A 507 -24.38 -11.32 -37.16
N ASP A 508 -23.60 -12.22 -37.76
CA ASP A 508 -24.05 -13.59 -38.04
C ASP A 508 -24.23 -14.41 -36.74
N LYS A 509 -24.98 -15.53 -36.83
CA LYS A 509 -25.30 -16.34 -35.64
C LYS A 509 -24.08 -16.98 -34.98
N ALA A 510 -22.99 -17.21 -35.71
CA ALA A 510 -21.77 -17.76 -35.13
C ALA A 510 -21.05 -16.69 -34.30
N ASP A 511 -20.95 -15.46 -34.81
CA ASP A 511 -20.38 -14.33 -34.07
C ASP A 511 -21.24 -13.92 -32.88
N GLN A 512 -22.57 -13.92 -32.99
CA GLN A 512 -23.46 -13.64 -31.85
C GLN A 512 -23.24 -14.64 -30.69
N ARG A 513 -22.95 -15.91 -31.01
CA ARG A 513 -22.63 -16.94 -30.02
C ARG A 513 -21.23 -16.77 -29.46
N ASP A 514 -20.25 -16.54 -30.34
CA ASP A 514 -18.83 -16.52 -29.98
C ASP A 514 -18.41 -15.19 -29.32
N PHE A 515 -19.13 -14.10 -29.58
CA PHE A 515 -18.91 -12.75 -29.06
C PHE A 515 -20.20 -12.18 -28.46
N ASN A 516 -20.74 -12.88 -27.44
CA ASN A 516 -21.92 -12.45 -26.70
C ASN A 516 -21.73 -11.05 -26.07
N MET A 517 -22.65 -10.13 -26.34
CA MET A 517 -22.69 -8.78 -25.75
C MET A 517 -23.96 -8.56 -24.87
N ASP A 518 -24.80 -9.58 -24.59
CA ASP A 518 -26.25 -9.38 -24.27
C ASP A 518 -26.38 -9.36 -22.78
N PRO A 519 -26.75 -8.22 -22.17
CA PRO A 519 -26.94 -8.18 -20.74
C PRO A 519 -28.02 -9.15 -20.26
N LEU A 520 -28.98 -9.57 -21.10
CA LEU A 520 -30.00 -10.58 -20.75
C LEU A 520 -29.41 -11.98 -20.55
N SER A 521 -28.19 -12.23 -21.02
CA SER A 521 -27.48 -13.49 -20.75
C SER A 521 -27.00 -13.63 -19.29
N ILE A 522 -27.09 -12.56 -18.49
CA ILE A 522 -26.66 -12.55 -17.10
C ILE A 522 -27.80 -13.06 -16.20
N ASP A 523 -27.62 -14.23 -15.61
CA ASP A 523 -28.46 -14.69 -14.51
C ASP A 523 -27.90 -14.16 -13.17
N TRP A 524 -28.51 -13.11 -12.60
CA TRP A 524 -27.95 -12.40 -11.44
C TRP A 524 -27.68 -13.27 -10.21
N PRO A 525 -28.58 -14.20 -9.78
CA PRO A 525 -28.29 -15.11 -8.69
C PRO A 525 -27.05 -15.97 -8.95
N HIS A 526 -26.96 -16.61 -10.12
CA HIS A 526 -25.81 -17.42 -10.51
C HIS A 526 -24.52 -16.57 -10.58
N TYR A 527 -24.58 -15.44 -11.27
CA TYR A 527 -23.43 -14.55 -11.41
C TYR A 527 -22.93 -14.02 -10.05
N ALA A 528 -23.83 -13.68 -9.13
CA ALA A 528 -23.43 -13.24 -7.80
C ALA A 528 -22.83 -14.38 -6.95
N HIS A 529 -23.56 -15.48 -6.77
CA HIS A 529 -23.19 -16.57 -5.84
C HIS A 529 -22.07 -17.46 -6.35
N ASP A 530 -22.08 -17.80 -7.63
CA ASP A 530 -21.20 -18.82 -8.18
C ASP A 530 -19.96 -18.23 -8.87
N ILE A 531 -20.01 -16.93 -9.23
CA ILE A 531 -18.96 -16.28 -10.03
C ILE A 531 -18.29 -15.12 -9.26
N GLN A 532 -19.02 -14.04 -8.97
CA GLN A 532 -18.46 -12.81 -8.41
C GLN A 532 -18.02 -12.95 -6.94
N LEU A 533 -18.86 -13.53 -6.07
CA LEU A 533 -18.55 -13.64 -4.63
C LEU A 533 -17.40 -14.60 -4.33
N PRO A 534 -17.29 -15.80 -4.95
CA PRO A 534 -16.13 -16.66 -4.79
C PRO A 534 -14.82 -15.98 -5.22
N SER A 535 -14.88 -15.20 -6.30
CA SER A 535 -13.74 -14.41 -6.79
C SER A 535 -13.35 -13.33 -5.78
N THR A 536 -14.34 -12.61 -5.23
CA THR A 536 -14.14 -11.62 -4.16
C THR A 536 -13.49 -12.24 -2.92
N VAL A 537 -13.97 -13.41 -2.49
CA VAL A 537 -13.40 -14.18 -1.36
C VAL A 537 -11.93 -14.51 -1.59
N LYS A 538 -11.59 -15.02 -2.78
CA LYS A 538 -10.21 -15.37 -3.18
C LYS A 538 -9.31 -14.13 -3.17
N MET A 539 -9.76 -13.02 -3.75
CA MET A 539 -8.99 -11.78 -3.84
C MET A 539 -8.78 -11.11 -2.49
N ALA A 540 -9.83 -11.01 -1.68
CA ALA A 540 -9.77 -10.44 -0.34
C ALA A 540 -9.07 -11.37 0.68
N ARG A 541 -8.71 -12.60 0.26
CA ARG A 541 -8.12 -13.65 1.09
C ARG A 541 -8.95 -13.88 2.36
N LEU A 542 -10.27 -13.94 2.20
CA LEU A 542 -11.17 -14.17 3.31
C LEU A 542 -10.97 -15.60 3.83
N LYS A 543 -10.89 -15.72 5.16
CA LYS A 543 -10.70 -17.00 5.82
C LYS A 543 -12.05 -17.71 5.90
N MET A 544 -12.36 -18.56 4.93
CA MET A 544 -13.67 -19.25 4.86
C MET A 544 -13.73 -20.55 5.66
N GLN A 545 -12.61 -20.97 6.27
CA GLN A 545 -12.52 -22.21 7.03
C GLN A 545 -11.66 -22.01 8.29
N PRO A 546 -11.92 -22.76 9.37
CA PRO A 546 -11.05 -22.76 10.53
C PRO A 546 -9.71 -23.40 10.16
N SER A 547 -8.63 -22.91 10.76
CA SER A 547 -7.28 -23.45 10.54
C SER A 547 -7.21 -24.93 10.96
N LYS A 548 -6.77 -25.83 10.08
CA LYS A 548 -6.53 -27.24 10.44
C LYS A 548 -5.20 -27.37 11.20
N GLY A 549 -5.29 -27.62 12.50
CA GLY A 549 -4.17 -27.83 13.40
C GLY A 549 -3.92 -26.63 14.34
N PRO A 550 -3.21 -26.83 15.47
CA PRO A 550 -2.69 -25.71 16.25
C PRO A 550 -1.85 -24.87 15.28
N SER A 551 -2.13 -23.57 15.19
CA SER A 551 -1.37 -22.68 14.31
C SER A 551 0.11 -22.84 14.65
N VAL A 552 0.94 -23.32 13.72
CA VAL A 552 2.39 -23.06 13.84
C VAL A 552 2.50 -21.55 13.85
N ASP A 553 2.86 -21.01 15.01
CA ASP A 553 2.83 -19.58 15.24
C ASP A 553 3.66 -18.92 14.14
N ARG A 554 3.10 -17.92 13.43
CA ARG A 554 3.85 -17.16 12.43
C ARG A 554 5.20 -16.70 12.99
N ASN A 555 5.22 -16.36 14.27
CA ASN A 555 6.43 -15.99 14.98
C ASN A 555 7.42 -17.15 15.13
N GLU A 556 6.96 -18.40 15.25
CA GLU A 556 7.82 -19.58 15.30
C GLU A 556 8.54 -19.81 13.96
N ARG A 557 7.83 -19.66 12.83
CA ARG A 557 8.46 -19.74 11.51
C ARG A 557 9.48 -18.63 11.30
N ILE A 558 9.14 -17.38 11.66
CA ILE A 558 10.07 -16.25 11.54
C ILE A 558 11.27 -16.45 12.48
N ARG A 559 11.04 -16.95 13.70
CA ARG A 559 12.09 -17.28 14.67
C ARG A 559 13.07 -18.32 14.14
N LYS A 560 12.60 -19.32 13.39
CA LYS A 560 13.48 -20.30 12.72
C LYS A 560 14.41 -19.62 11.71
N ASN A 561 13.91 -18.68 10.91
CA ASN A 561 14.73 -17.95 9.95
C ASN A 561 15.75 -17.01 10.63
N VAL A 562 15.33 -16.38 11.73
CA VAL A 562 16.19 -15.54 12.58
C VAL A 562 17.35 -16.36 13.18
N LEU A 563 17.12 -17.66 13.44
CA LEU A 563 18.12 -18.58 13.99
C LEU A 563 18.66 -19.56 12.92
N SER A 564 18.63 -19.18 11.64
CA SER A 564 19.30 -19.98 10.60
C SER A 564 20.81 -19.92 10.77
N GLU A 565 21.55 -20.97 10.44
CA GLU A 565 23.02 -20.97 10.40
C GLU A 565 23.58 -20.02 9.33
N ASP A 566 22.75 -19.65 8.35
CA ASP A 566 23.14 -18.72 7.27
C ASP A 566 23.26 -17.26 7.73
N ARG A 567 22.98 -16.92 9.00
CA ARG A 567 23.05 -15.53 9.46
C ARG A 567 24.49 -15.13 9.71
N HIS A 568 24.85 -13.90 9.36
CA HIS A 568 26.24 -13.45 9.49
C HIS A 568 26.48 -12.79 10.86
N LEU A 569 25.53 -11.97 11.30
CA LEU A 569 25.67 -11.07 12.45
C LEU A 569 24.37 -11.00 13.23
N ALA A 570 24.48 -10.94 14.56
CA ALA A 570 23.37 -10.70 15.48
C ALA A 570 23.70 -9.52 16.40
N VAL A 571 22.90 -8.46 16.29
CA VAL A 571 23.11 -7.19 16.97
C VAL A 571 22.04 -7.01 18.04
N PHE A 572 22.47 -6.61 19.23
CA PHE A 572 21.60 -6.44 20.38
C PHE A 572 21.71 -5.02 20.92
N ASP A 573 20.56 -4.43 21.23
CA ASP A 573 20.48 -3.39 22.24
C ASP A 573 20.54 -4.00 23.66
N LEU A 574 20.87 -3.18 24.67
CA LEU A 574 20.99 -3.61 26.06
C LEU A 574 19.72 -3.31 26.87
N GLU A 575 19.33 -2.04 26.93
CA GLU A 575 18.27 -1.53 27.81
C GLU A 575 16.89 -1.97 27.36
N ASN A 576 16.20 -2.74 28.20
CA ASN A 576 14.88 -3.33 27.96
C ASN A 576 14.82 -4.37 26.83
N THR A 577 15.92 -4.55 26.11
CA THR A 577 16.17 -5.68 25.22
C THR A 577 16.77 -6.87 25.99
N LEU A 578 17.94 -6.73 26.64
CA LEU A 578 18.60 -7.80 27.39
C LEU A 578 18.45 -7.68 28.91
N ILE A 579 18.32 -6.44 29.41
CA ILE A 579 18.15 -6.14 30.83
C ILE A 579 17.03 -5.12 30.99
N ALA A 580 16.05 -5.38 31.86
CA ALA A 580 14.94 -4.49 32.19
C ALA A 580 15.39 -3.26 33.03
N SER A 581 16.30 -2.47 32.49
CA SER A 581 16.95 -1.32 33.12
C SER A 581 17.07 -0.16 32.13
N ASN A 582 17.58 0.96 32.63
CA ASN A 582 17.96 2.12 31.82
C ASN A 582 19.25 2.75 32.39
N VAL A 583 19.85 3.67 31.62
CA VAL A 583 21.08 4.37 32.02
C VAL A 583 20.93 5.12 33.35
N VAL A 584 19.72 5.62 33.66
CA VAL A 584 19.42 6.30 34.93
C VAL A 584 19.52 5.35 36.11
N ALA A 585 19.05 4.11 35.96
CA ALA A 585 19.12 3.09 36.99
C ALA A 585 20.56 2.62 37.23
N SER A 586 21.36 2.44 36.17
CA SER A 586 22.78 2.07 36.31
C SER A 586 23.57 3.18 37.03
N TYR A 587 23.39 4.45 36.62
CA TYR A 587 23.99 5.58 37.32
C TYR A 587 23.53 5.69 38.78
N SER A 588 22.22 5.56 39.04
CA SER A 588 21.68 5.66 40.40
C SER A 588 22.27 4.58 41.32
N TRP A 589 22.50 3.38 40.78
CA TRP A 589 23.14 2.30 41.52
C TRP A 589 24.57 2.68 41.90
N LEU A 590 25.38 3.14 40.94
CA LEU A 590 26.79 3.52 41.14
C LEU A 590 26.91 4.72 42.09
N ALA A 591 26.17 5.78 41.82
CA ALA A 591 26.20 7.02 42.60
C ALA A 591 25.82 6.81 44.06
N THR A 592 24.85 5.92 44.33
CA THR A 592 24.36 5.69 45.71
C THR A 592 25.12 4.63 46.47
N ARG A 593 25.97 3.82 45.81
CA ARG A 593 26.67 2.65 46.37
C ARG A 593 27.38 2.94 47.68
N HIS A 594 27.97 4.14 47.80
CA HIS A 594 28.79 4.56 48.94
C HIS A 594 28.18 5.71 49.76
N LEU A 595 26.99 6.18 49.40
CA LEU A 595 26.27 7.21 50.14
C LEU A 595 25.65 6.65 51.43
N ASP A 596 25.58 7.51 52.45
CA ASP A 596 24.89 7.21 53.70
C ASP A 596 23.35 7.34 53.55
N THR A 597 22.56 7.12 54.62
CA THR A 597 21.09 7.12 54.48
C THR A 597 20.54 8.52 54.13
N PRO A 598 20.95 9.60 54.83
CA PRO A 598 20.51 10.96 54.50
C PRO A 598 20.87 11.38 53.07
N ASP A 599 22.08 11.08 52.61
CA ASP A 599 22.53 11.47 51.27
C ASP A 599 21.79 10.70 50.17
N ARG A 600 21.46 9.42 50.39
CA ARG A 600 20.61 8.64 49.48
C ARG A 600 19.20 9.22 49.36
N ALA A 601 18.60 9.66 50.47
CA ALA A 601 17.28 10.28 50.46
C ALA A 601 17.30 11.60 49.67
N ARG A 602 18.36 12.42 49.87
CA ARG A 602 18.58 13.65 49.08
C ARG A 602 18.78 13.36 47.60
N PHE A 603 19.54 12.32 47.24
CA PHE A 603 19.73 11.89 45.86
C PHE A 603 18.39 11.53 45.20
N VAL A 604 17.59 10.66 45.84
CA VAL A 604 16.28 10.25 45.30
C VAL A 604 15.35 11.44 45.13
N ALA A 605 15.28 12.34 46.12
CA ALA A 605 14.45 13.55 46.03
C ALA A 605 14.89 14.47 44.88
N LYS A 606 16.21 14.61 44.66
CA LYS A 606 16.75 15.38 43.53
C LYS A 606 16.41 14.73 42.19
N THR A 607 16.65 13.43 42.04
CA THR A 607 16.35 12.69 40.80
C THR A 607 14.86 12.74 40.47
N LEU A 608 13.97 12.60 41.45
CA LEU A 608 12.52 12.72 41.24
C LEU A 608 12.11 14.13 40.79
N ARG A 609 12.76 15.17 41.31
CA ARG A 609 12.51 16.56 40.89
C ARG A 609 12.98 16.81 39.45
N GLU A 610 14.07 16.19 39.03
CA GLU A 610 14.64 16.31 37.67
C GLU A 610 13.96 15.38 36.64
N ALA A 611 13.19 14.38 37.09
CA ALA A 611 12.60 13.37 36.22
C ALA A 611 11.77 13.93 35.03
N PRO A 612 10.93 14.97 35.21
CA PRO A 612 10.20 15.56 34.07
C PRO A 612 11.13 16.17 33.01
N THR A 613 12.21 16.83 33.45
CA THR A 613 13.21 17.42 32.55
C THR A 613 13.96 16.35 31.77
N LEU A 614 14.39 15.27 32.46
CA LEU A 614 15.06 14.13 31.84
C LEU A 614 14.15 13.45 30.81
N TRP A 615 12.86 13.28 31.13
CA TRP A 615 11.89 12.68 30.23
C TRP A 615 11.62 13.51 28.98
N ASN A 616 11.50 14.84 29.13
CA ASN A 616 11.31 15.73 27.99
C ASN A 616 12.54 15.77 27.06
N LEU A 617 13.75 15.78 27.63
CA LEU A 617 14.99 15.69 26.84
C LEU A 617 15.04 14.37 26.05
N ASP A 618 14.78 13.25 26.72
CA ASP A 618 14.82 11.92 26.11
C ASP A 618 13.84 11.76 24.94
N ARG A 619 12.62 12.33 25.09
CA ARG A 619 11.59 12.30 24.06
C ARG A 619 11.92 13.21 22.86
N ALA A 620 12.71 14.27 23.08
CA ALA A 620 13.11 15.21 22.04
C ALA A 620 14.34 14.70 21.28
N ASP A 621 15.43 14.41 21.99
CA ASP A 621 16.67 13.88 21.44
C ASP A 621 17.42 13.04 22.49
N ARG A 622 17.61 11.76 22.17
CA ARG A 622 18.28 10.80 23.06
C ARG A 622 19.76 11.14 23.28
N SER A 623 20.43 11.70 22.27
CA SER A 623 21.85 12.06 22.34
C SER A 623 22.07 13.22 23.31
N ASP A 624 21.22 14.25 23.24
CA ASP A 624 21.25 15.40 24.15
C ASP A 624 20.91 14.98 25.57
N PHE A 625 19.95 14.08 25.74
CA PHE A 625 19.69 13.45 27.04
C PHE A 625 20.95 12.78 27.59
N LEU A 626 21.66 11.94 26.82
CA LEU A 626 22.88 11.28 27.29
C LEU A 626 24.00 12.27 27.59
N ARG A 627 24.20 13.29 26.76
CA ARG A 627 25.19 14.36 27.00
C ARG A 627 24.89 15.12 28.30
N TYR A 628 23.63 15.49 28.52
CA TYR A 628 23.22 16.14 29.76
C TYR A 628 23.33 15.20 30.96
N PHE A 629 22.98 13.92 30.77
CA PHE A 629 22.93 12.92 31.83
C PHE A 629 24.34 12.57 32.32
N TYR A 630 25.27 12.27 31.40
CA TYR A 630 26.61 11.79 31.73
C TYR A 630 27.57 12.85 32.25
N ARG A 631 27.26 14.14 32.13
CA ARG A 631 27.95 15.20 32.90
C ARG A 631 27.98 14.95 34.40
N ARG A 632 27.06 14.13 34.92
CA ARG A 632 27.04 13.72 36.34
C ARG A 632 28.23 12.85 36.76
N PHE A 633 29.02 12.35 35.81
CA PHE A 633 30.25 11.60 36.07
C PHE A 633 31.49 12.51 36.16
N GLU A 634 31.36 13.82 36.00
CA GLU A 634 32.47 14.77 36.21
C GLU A 634 33.14 14.55 37.58
N ASP A 635 34.47 14.47 37.59
CA ASP A 635 35.33 14.16 38.74
C ASP A 635 35.13 12.76 39.36
N ALA A 636 34.40 11.85 38.70
CA ALA A 636 34.20 10.51 39.23
C ALA A 636 35.46 9.63 39.02
N PRO A 637 36.04 9.01 40.07
CA PRO A 637 37.26 8.21 39.94
C PRO A 637 37.03 6.93 39.14
N ILE A 638 37.82 6.71 38.08
CA ILE A 638 37.62 5.64 37.09
C ILE A 638 37.82 4.25 37.74
N GLU A 639 38.96 4.01 38.39
CA GLU A 639 39.27 2.72 39.05
C GLU A 639 38.17 2.26 40.03
N ARG A 640 37.53 3.23 40.69
CA ARG A 640 36.44 2.94 41.62
C ARG A 640 35.19 2.51 40.89
N LEU A 641 34.83 3.19 39.80
CA LEU A 641 33.67 2.87 38.99
C LEU A 641 33.82 1.52 38.31
N GLU A 642 35.01 1.18 37.80
CA GLU A 642 35.30 -0.14 37.24
C GLU A 642 35.03 -1.26 38.25
N ARG A 643 35.56 -1.12 39.47
CA ARG A 643 35.31 -2.11 40.54
C ARG A 643 33.84 -2.19 40.93
N ASP A 644 33.18 -1.04 41.10
CA ASP A 644 31.78 -0.99 41.52
C ASP A 644 30.85 -1.52 40.41
N SER A 645 31.22 -1.35 39.14
CA SER A 645 30.46 -1.81 37.98
C SER A 645 30.36 -3.34 37.89
N LEU A 646 31.40 -4.07 38.26
CA LEU A 646 31.36 -5.54 38.33
C LEU A 646 30.31 -6.04 39.34
N GLU A 647 30.24 -5.40 40.51
CA GLU A 647 29.20 -5.67 41.50
C GLU A 647 27.81 -5.27 40.98
N MET A 648 27.71 -4.11 40.32
CA MET A 648 26.46 -3.61 39.74
C MET A 648 25.91 -4.58 38.70
N MET A 649 26.73 -4.97 37.73
CA MET A 649 26.30 -5.83 36.64
C MET A 649 25.88 -7.20 37.18
N SER A 650 26.56 -7.73 38.19
CA SER A 650 26.14 -8.94 38.88
C SER A 650 24.73 -8.79 39.51
N ASP A 651 24.46 -7.68 40.20
CA ASP A 651 23.14 -7.37 40.78
C ASP A 651 22.07 -7.19 39.68
N LEU A 652 22.38 -6.47 38.60
CA LEU A 652 21.47 -6.24 37.48
C LEU A 652 21.17 -7.52 36.70
N LEU A 653 22.17 -8.37 36.45
CA LEU A 653 21.95 -9.66 35.79
C LEU A 653 21.06 -10.57 36.64
N MET A 654 21.23 -10.59 37.95
CA MET A 654 20.40 -11.39 38.85
C MET A 654 18.97 -10.86 38.99
N THR A 655 18.79 -9.53 38.99
CA THR A 655 17.49 -8.91 39.35
C THR A 655 16.70 -8.37 38.17
N LYS A 656 17.36 -8.09 37.05
CA LYS A 656 16.77 -7.38 35.90
C LYS A 656 17.07 -8.00 34.54
N SER A 657 17.94 -9.00 34.41
CA SER A 657 18.14 -9.63 33.10
C SER A 657 16.88 -10.30 32.58
N PHE A 658 16.81 -10.41 31.25
CA PHE A 658 15.88 -11.27 30.55
C PHE A 658 16.60 -12.57 30.18
N PRO A 659 16.37 -13.70 30.89
CA PRO A 659 17.08 -14.94 30.63
C PRO A 659 16.92 -15.44 29.19
N ALA A 660 15.76 -15.19 28.57
CA ALA A 660 15.51 -15.53 27.18
C ALA A 660 16.42 -14.74 26.21
N GLY A 661 16.69 -13.46 26.50
CA GLY A 661 17.62 -12.65 25.72
C GLY A 661 19.06 -13.13 25.84
N ILE A 662 19.53 -13.45 27.04
CA ILE A 662 20.88 -14.00 27.23
C ILE A 662 21.03 -15.36 26.52
N ARG A 663 20.01 -16.22 26.60
CA ARG A 663 19.99 -17.47 25.82
C ARG A 663 20.00 -17.21 24.31
N ARG A 664 19.33 -16.14 23.85
CA ARG A 664 19.32 -15.76 22.44
C ARG A 664 20.72 -15.40 21.95
N VAL A 665 21.45 -14.56 22.67
CA VAL A 665 22.85 -14.21 22.35
C VAL A 665 23.69 -15.48 22.22
N ARG A 666 23.60 -16.39 23.20
CA ARG A 666 24.32 -17.68 23.17
C ARG A 666 23.93 -18.57 22.00
N ALA A 667 22.66 -18.59 21.61
CA ALA A 667 22.20 -19.36 20.46
C ALA A 667 22.82 -18.84 19.16
N HIS A 668 22.88 -17.52 18.94
CA HIS A 668 23.57 -16.96 17.77
C HIS A 668 25.05 -17.33 17.76
N ARG A 669 25.74 -17.26 18.90
CA ARG A 669 27.15 -17.68 19.00
C ARG A 669 27.33 -19.16 18.69
N ALA A 670 26.44 -20.01 19.18
CA ALA A 670 26.50 -21.46 18.93
C ALA A 670 26.28 -21.80 17.45
N LEU A 671 25.53 -20.97 16.72
CA LEU A 671 25.31 -21.07 15.28
C LEU A 671 26.43 -20.42 14.44
N GLY A 672 27.47 -19.87 15.09
CA GLY A 672 28.62 -19.26 14.40
C GLY A 672 28.45 -17.79 14.01
N HIS A 673 27.32 -17.18 14.36
CA HIS A 673 27.08 -15.76 14.04
C HIS A 673 27.98 -14.86 14.88
N LYS A 674 28.48 -13.77 14.27
CA LYS A 674 29.11 -12.69 15.02
C LYS A 674 28.07 -12.01 15.92
N THR A 675 28.48 -11.60 17.11
CA THR A 675 27.61 -10.97 18.10
C THR A 675 28.12 -9.58 18.44
N LEU A 676 27.26 -8.58 18.22
CA LEU A 676 27.56 -7.17 18.44
C LEU A 676 26.57 -6.58 19.46
N LEU A 677 27.08 -5.90 20.49
CA LEU A 677 26.26 -5.10 21.40
C LEU A 677 26.40 -3.62 21.01
N ILE A 678 25.30 -2.92 20.79
CA ILE A 678 25.29 -1.47 20.59
C ILE A 678 24.39 -0.84 21.65
N THR A 679 24.93 0.03 22.50
CA THR A 679 24.19 0.55 23.65
C THR A 679 24.60 1.97 24.02
N GLY A 680 23.64 2.79 24.45
CA GLY A 680 23.91 4.13 24.95
C GLY A 680 24.52 4.15 26.36
N ALA A 681 24.67 3.00 27.02
CA ALA A 681 25.38 2.87 28.30
C ALA A 681 26.88 3.18 28.17
N LEU A 682 27.51 3.58 29.28
CA LEU A 682 28.96 3.78 29.33
C LEU A 682 29.70 2.44 29.20
N ASP A 683 30.86 2.47 28.56
CA ASP A 683 31.85 1.39 28.48
C ASP A 683 32.05 0.68 29.83
N VAL A 684 32.31 1.42 30.92
CA VAL A 684 32.53 0.88 32.26
C VAL A 684 31.34 0.07 32.76
N VAL A 685 30.12 0.40 32.33
CA VAL A 685 28.88 -0.30 32.72
C VAL A 685 28.75 -1.63 31.98
N VAL A 686 29.20 -1.70 30.73
CA VAL A 686 28.92 -2.82 29.83
C VAL A 686 30.10 -3.78 29.66
N GLU A 687 31.30 -3.37 30.05
CA GLU A 687 32.50 -4.19 30.01
C GLU A 687 32.34 -5.59 30.63
N PRO A 688 31.62 -5.77 31.77
CA PRO A 688 31.42 -7.12 32.31
C PRO A 688 30.59 -8.06 31.40
N LEU A 689 29.93 -7.54 30.35
CA LEU A 689 29.23 -8.32 29.34
C LEU A 689 30.12 -8.73 28.15
N ARG A 690 31.38 -8.26 28.08
CA ARG A 690 32.33 -8.57 27.00
C ARG A 690 32.40 -10.06 26.65
N PRO A 691 32.36 -11.03 27.59
CA PRO A 691 32.41 -12.45 27.24
C PRO A 691 31.21 -12.97 26.41
N LEU A 692 30.11 -12.21 26.33
CA LEU A 692 28.93 -12.57 25.55
C LEU A 692 28.93 -12.01 24.13
N PHE A 693 29.82 -11.08 23.81
CA PHE A 693 29.83 -10.38 22.52
C PHE A 693 31.23 -10.37 21.91
N ASP A 694 31.31 -10.46 20.59
CA ASP A 694 32.59 -10.35 19.88
C ASP A 694 33.06 -8.89 19.85
N HIS A 695 32.11 -7.95 19.82
CA HIS A 695 32.38 -6.53 19.88
C HIS A 695 31.26 -5.78 20.63
N ILE A 696 31.62 -4.66 21.27
CA ILE A 696 30.71 -3.78 22.01
C ILE A 696 30.97 -2.35 21.56
N VAL A 697 29.90 -1.66 21.18
CA VAL A 697 29.88 -0.22 20.88
C VAL A 697 29.07 0.47 21.98
N SER A 698 29.74 1.33 22.75
CA SER A 698 29.19 2.01 23.92
C SER A 698 29.49 3.51 23.90
N ALA A 699 28.86 4.25 24.81
CA ALA A 699 29.25 5.63 25.07
C ALA A 699 30.58 5.66 25.87
N GLU A 700 31.44 6.61 25.57
CA GLU A 700 32.75 6.79 26.21
C GLU A 700 32.90 8.23 26.71
N LEU A 701 33.47 8.39 27.90
CA LEU A 701 33.75 9.69 28.52
C LEU A 701 35.23 10.03 28.42
N GLY A 702 35.54 11.32 28.33
CA GLY A 702 36.91 11.83 28.42
C GLY A 702 37.47 11.67 29.83
N GLU A 703 38.79 11.62 29.92
CA GLU A 703 39.51 11.38 31.17
C GLU A 703 40.45 12.55 31.49
N HIS A 704 40.55 12.89 32.78
CA HIS A 704 41.57 13.79 33.32
C HIS A 704 42.00 13.30 34.70
N ASP A 705 43.31 13.21 34.94
CA ASP A 705 43.90 12.86 36.25
C ASP A 705 43.30 11.60 36.93
N GLY A 706 42.92 10.57 36.15
CA GLY A 706 42.32 9.33 36.66
C GLY A 706 40.83 9.44 37.04
N ALA A 707 40.16 10.51 36.64
CA ALA A 707 38.73 10.76 36.77
C ALA A 707 38.09 11.12 35.42
N TYR A 708 36.77 11.00 35.31
CA TYR A 708 36.06 11.41 34.10
C TYR A 708 35.84 12.93 34.04
N ASP A 709 36.00 13.52 32.85
CA ASP A 709 35.80 14.96 32.60
C ASP A 709 34.32 15.34 32.34
N GLY A 710 33.42 14.34 32.39
CA GLY A 710 31.98 14.49 32.18
C GLY A 710 31.56 14.76 30.73
N LYS A 711 32.47 14.70 29.75
CA LYS A 711 32.21 14.94 28.33
C LYS A 711 32.36 13.65 27.53
N LEU A 712 31.43 13.40 26.61
CA LEU A 712 31.55 12.26 25.71
C LEU A 712 32.65 12.51 24.67
N THR A 713 33.52 11.53 24.45
CA THR A 713 34.60 11.59 23.43
C THR A 713 34.04 11.55 22.02
N ASN A 714 32.97 10.78 21.82
CA ASN A 714 32.31 10.55 20.55
C ASN A 714 30.81 10.88 20.62
N VAL A 715 30.13 10.84 19.48
CA VAL A 715 28.65 10.85 19.45
C VAL A 715 28.18 9.55 20.11
N PRO A 716 27.28 9.59 21.11
CA PRO A 716 26.80 8.38 21.74
C PRO A 716 26.08 7.50 20.70
N PRO A 717 26.15 6.17 20.83
CA PRO A 717 25.51 5.25 19.87
C PRO A 717 24.00 5.24 20.09
N THR A 718 23.32 6.23 19.52
CA THR A 718 21.87 6.44 19.54
C THR A 718 21.39 6.75 18.14
N GLY A 719 20.19 6.28 17.77
CA GLY A 719 19.63 6.55 16.44
C GLY A 719 20.56 6.11 15.31
N GLU A 720 20.86 7.04 14.40
CA GLU A 720 21.73 6.84 13.25
C GLU A 720 23.15 6.42 13.60
N ALA A 721 23.68 6.83 14.75
CA ALA A 721 25.01 6.39 15.18
C ALA A 721 25.07 4.87 15.41
N ARG A 722 23.94 4.24 15.78
CA ARG A 722 23.84 2.77 15.89
C ARG A 722 23.86 2.10 14.52
N TYR A 723 23.12 2.67 13.56
CA TYR A 723 23.16 2.22 12.18
C TYR A 723 24.57 2.32 11.60
N GLN A 724 25.25 3.45 11.80
CA GLN A 724 26.59 3.67 11.28
C GLN A 724 27.59 2.68 11.89
N ALA A 725 27.56 2.51 13.22
CA ALA A 725 28.41 1.53 13.90
C ALA A 725 28.16 0.09 13.41
N LEU A 726 26.90 -0.27 13.17
CA LEU A 726 26.53 -1.56 12.57
C LEU A 726 27.09 -1.71 11.14
N ALA A 727 26.91 -0.69 10.30
CA ALA A 727 27.35 -0.72 8.91
C ALA A 727 28.88 -0.77 8.78
N ASP A 728 29.59 0.00 9.60
CA ASP A 728 31.05 0.01 9.64
C ASP A 728 31.59 -1.34 10.11
N TYR A 729 31.02 -1.91 11.18
CA TYR A 729 31.40 -3.24 11.66
C TYR A 729 31.15 -4.33 10.60
N ALA A 730 29.99 -4.29 9.93
CA ALA A 730 29.66 -5.25 8.88
C ALA A 730 30.64 -5.14 7.70
N LYS A 731 31.00 -3.90 7.30
CA LYS A 731 31.96 -3.66 6.22
C LYS A 731 33.37 -4.10 6.58
N GLU A 732 33.82 -3.81 7.80
CA GLU A 732 35.16 -4.21 8.29
C GLU A 732 35.33 -5.73 8.30
N HIS A 733 34.25 -6.47 8.57
CA HIS A 733 34.26 -7.92 8.69
C HIS A 733 33.66 -8.68 7.49
N ASP A 734 33.40 -7.99 6.37
CA ASP A 734 32.80 -8.57 5.15
C ASP A 734 31.48 -9.34 5.40
N LEU A 735 30.59 -8.73 6.20
CA LEU A 735 29.29 -9.30 6.58
C LEU A 735 28.15 -8.62 5.79
N ASP A 736 27.17 -9.40 5.33
CA ASP A 736 25.98 -8.87 4.67
C ASP A 736 24.89 -8.52 5.71
N LEU A 737 24.49 -7.25 5.75
CA LEU A 737 23.39 -6.80 6.59
C LEU A 737 22.05 -7.47 6.25
N LYS A 738 21.83 -7.88 5.00
CA LYS A 738 20.63 -8.64 4.62
C LYS A 738 20.57 -10.02 5.25
N GLU A 739 21.72 -10.62 5.56
CA GLU A 739 21.80 -11.88 6.29
C GLU A 739 22.03 -11.66 7.80
N SER A 740 21.80 -10.45 8.30
CA SER A 740 22.00 -10.07 9.70
C SER A 740 20.68 -9.90 10.48
N VAL A 741 20.78 -9.95 11.81
CA VAL A 741 19.66 -9.87 12.76
C VAL A 741 19.88 -8.72 13.73
N ALA A 742 18.83 -7.95 14.04
CA ALA A 742 18.89 -6.87 15.04
C ALA A 742 17.75 -6.97 16.05
N TYR A 743 18.07 -6.80 17.33
CA TYR A 743 17.13 -6.86 18.47
C TYR A 743 17.07 -5.52 19.19
N ALA A 744 15.89 -4.91 19.28
CA ALA A 744 15.68 -3.66 19.99
C ALA A 744 14.24 -3.47 20.49
N ASP A 745 14.04 -2.54 21.44
CA ASP A 745 12.75 -2.26 22.07
C ASP A 745 12.14 -0.89 21.70
N SER A 746 12.91 0.03 21.14
CA SER A 746 12.53 1.42 20.90
C SER A 746 12.51 1.81 19.42
N THR A 747 11.66 2.78 19.04
CA THR A 747 11.72 3.38 17.70
C THR A 747 12.97 4.22 17.47
N SER A 748 13.72 4.56 18.51
CA SER A 748 15.04 5.17 18.35
C SER A 748 16.04 4.23 17.66
N ASP A 749 15.79 2.92 17.68
CA ASP A 749 16.59 1.91 17.00
C ASP A 749 16.09 1.58 15.59
N LEU A 750 15.09 2.32 15.09
CA LEU A 750 14.48 2.07 13.81
C LEU A 750 15.49 2.05 12.64
N PRO A 751 16.47 2.98 12.55
CA PRO A 751 17.50 2.91 11.50
C PRO A 751 18.33 1.62 11.53
N MET A 752 18.65 1.11 12.73
CA MET A 752 19.39 -0.15 12.89
C MET A 752 18.53 -1.36 12.51
N LEU A 753 17.26 -1.37 12.92
CA LEU A 753 16.31 -2.44 12.59
C LEU A 753 16.01 -2.48 11.08
N GLU A 754 15.95 -1.33 10.41
CA GLU A 754 15.68 -1.26 8.97
C GLU A 754 16.87 -1.68 8.10
N ALA A 755 18.08 -1.58 8.63
CA ALA A 755 19.30 -1.93 7.90
C ALA A 755 19.51 -3.43 7.74
N VAL A 756 18.93 -4.24 8.62
CA VAL A 756 19.11 -5.70 8.63
C VAL A 756 17.98 -6.43 7.90
N GLY A 757 18.26 -7.63 7.38
CA GLY A 757 17.21 -8.46 6.77
C GLY A 757 16.24 -9.08 7.79
N PHE A 758 16.65 -9.23 9.04
CA PHE A 758 15.87 -9.91 10.08
C PHE A 758 15.71 -9.06 11.36
N PRO A 759 14.90 -8.00 11.35
CA PRO A 759 14.60 -7.21 12.53
C PRO A 759 13.70 -7.94 13.53
N VAL A 760 14.00 -7.78 14.81
CA VAL A 760 13.25 -8.36 15.93
C VAL A 760 12.94 -7.27 16.96
N ALA A 761 11.65 -7.01 17.16
CA ALA A 761 11.17 -6.09 18.18
C ALA A 761 10.99 -6.84 19.51
N VAL A 762 11.78 -6.51 20.52
CA VAL A 762 11.79 -7.19 21.82
C VAL A 762 11.21 -6.29 22.88
N ASN A 763 10.22 -6.77 23.63
CA ASN A 763 9.57 -5.99 24.70
C ASN A 763 9.16 -4.57 24.25
N ALA A 764 8.80 -4.46 22.97
CA ALA A 764 8.73 -3.19 22.26
C ALA A 764 7.76 -2.19 22.90
N GLU A 765 8.10 -0.90 22.79
CA GLU A 765 7.15 0.17 23.07
C GLU A 765 6.03 0.21 22.02
N THR A 766 4.91 0.86 22.34
CA THR A 766 3.71 0.92 21.50
C THR A 766 4.00 1.28 20.05
N LYS A 767 4.84 2.29 19.81
CA LYS A 767 5.17 2.74 18.45
C LYS A 767 5.95 1.68 17.67
N LEU A 768 6.99 1.09 18.27
CA LEU A 768 7.77 0.04 17.61
C LEU A 768 6.92 -1.22 17.39
N ALA A 769 6.05 -1.59 18.33
CA ALA A 769 5.12 -2.71 18.17
C ALA A 769 4.17 -2.51 16.98
N THR A 770 3.62 -1.30 16.81
CA THR A 770 2.80 -0.93 15.65
C THR A 770 3.57 -1.05 14.33
N ILE A 771 4.81 -0.54 14.28
CA ILE A 771 5.68 -0.64 13.10
C ILE A 771 6.01 -2.09 12.78
N ALA A 772 6.41 -2.88 13.79
CA ALA A 772 6.77 -4.28 13.67
C ALA A 772 5.60 -5.11 13.13
N ARG A 773 4.38 -4.92 13.63
CA ARG A 773 3.18 -5.60 13.11
C ARG A 773 2.89 -5.24 11.66
N ARG A 774 2.93 -3.94 11.33
CA ARG A 774 2.69 -3.44 9.97
C ARG A 774 3.68 -4.01 8.97
N ARG A 775 4.95 -4.12 9.35
CA ARG A 775 6.04 -4.65 8.51
C ARG A 775 6.19 -6.17 8.61
N GLY A 776 5.44 -6.81 9.51
CA GLY A 776 5.47 -8.26 9.70
C GLY A 776 6.75 -8.79 10.35
N TRP A 777 7.42 -7.95 11.15
CA TRP A 777 8.63 -8.30 11.91
C TRP A 777 8.30 -9.25 13.07
N LEU A 778 9.32 -9.96 13.56
CA LEU A 778 9.18 -10.80 14.75
C LEU A 778 9.03 -9.91 15.99
N ILE A 779 8.02 -10.19 16.80
CA ILE A 779 7.84 -9.56 18.12
C ILE A 779 8.09 -10.61 19.19
N GLU A 780 9.02 -10.35 20.10
CA GLU A 780 9.28 -11.23 21.25
C GLU A 780 9.03 -10.52 22.57
N HIS A 781 8.49 -11.27 23.54
CA HIS A 781 8.27 -10.80 24.90
C HIS A 781 9.11 -11.64 25.84
N TRP A 782 10.15 -11.02 26.40
CA TRP A 782 11.03 -11.69 27.35
C TRP A 782 10.74 -11.18 28.76
N THR A 783 10.48 -12.11 29.67
CA THR A 783 10.19 -11.82 31.07
C THR A 783 11.43 -11.95 31.94
N LYS A 784 11.43 -11.26 33.08
CA LYS A 784 12.43 -11.46 34.15
C LYS A 784 12.28 -12.86 34.75
N SER A 785 13.32 -13.32 35.44
CA SER A 785 13.26 -14.56 36.23
C SER A 785 12.20 -14.46 37.33
N ASP A 786 11.39 -15.51 37.47
CA ASP A 786 10.42 -15.62 38.56
C ASP A 786 11.15 -15.62 39.92
N GLY A 787 10.63 -14.83 40.87
CA GLY A 787 11.22 -14.69 42.21
C GLY A 787 12.39 -13.69 42.31
N ALA A 788 12.78 -13.00 41.23
CA ALA A 788 13.76 -11.92 41.30
C ALA A 788 13.26 -10.76 42.20
N PRO A 789 14.09 -10.21 43.09
CA PRO A 789 13.66 -9.14 44.00
C PRO A 789 13.30 -7.87 43.23
N ASN A 790 12.03 -7.47 43.32
CA ASN A 790 11.50 -6.33 42.57
C ASN A 790 11.76 -5.01 43.34
N ARG A 791 13.00 -4.52 43.32
CA ARG A 791 13.35 -3.23 43.92
C ARG A 791 12.85 -2.10 43.01
N THR A 792 11.86 -1.36 43.50
CA THR A 792 11.24 -0.23 42.76
C THR A 792 12.19 0.95 42.60
N ILE A 793 13.19 1.10 43.47
CA ILE A 793 14.17 2.20 43.41
C ILE A 793 15.57 1.64 43.12
N PRO A 794 16.28 2.12 42.08
CA PRO A 794 17.58 1.59 41.65
C PRO A 794 18.73 2.11 42.52
N ILE A 795 18.75 1.73 43.80
CA ILE A 795 19.80 2.14 44.76
C ILE A 795 20.78 0.98 44.98
N GLY A 796 22.07 1.27 44.98
CA GLY A 796 23.12 0.28 45.21
C GLY A 796 23.06 -0.32 46.63
N PRO A 797 23.21 -1.65 46.79
CA PRO A 797 23.30 -2.28 48.11
C PRO A 797 24.52 -1.74 48.88
N ARG A 798 24.49 -1.75 50.21
CA ARG A 798 25.60 -1.22 51.04
C ARG A 798 26.80 -2.19 51.06
N THR A 799 28.01 -1.65 51.23
CA THR A 799 29.23 -2.47 51.38
C THR A 799 29.12 -3.25 52.70
N LEU A 800 29.56 -4.51 52.70
CA LEU A 800 29.67 -5.31 53.93
C LEU A 800 30.51 -4.60 55.01
N ARG A 801 31.55 -3.85 54.61
CA ARG A 801 32.35 -2.98 55.51
C ARG A 801 31.53 -1.89 56.19
N GLY A 802 30.55 -1.27 55.51
CA GLY A 802 29.66 -0.27 56.12
C GLY A 802 28.69 -0.86 57.14
N ARG A 803 28.17 -2.07 56.88
CA ARG A 803 27.36 -2.83 57.86
C ARG A 803 28.19 -3.23 59.08
N LEU A 804 29.41 -3.75 58.87
CA LEU A 804 30.32 -4.16 59.94
C LEU A 804 30.84 -2.97 60.76
N ARG A 805 31.09 -1.80 60.14
CA ARG A 805 31.46 -0.57 60.85
C ARG A 805 30.31 -0.05 61.71
N LYS A 806 29.06 -0.10 61.23
CA LYS A 806 27.87 0.22 62.05
C LYS A 806 27.66 -0.77 63.19
N GLN A 807 27.85 -2.07 62.94
CA GLN A 807 27.78 -3.09 64.00
C GLN A 807 28.91 -2.94 65.02
N ARG A 808 30.13 -2.59 64.60
CA ARG A 808 31.27 -2.27 65.49
C ARG A 808 31.04 -1.00 66.29
N VAL A 809 30.52 0.07 65.68
CA VAL A 809 30.19 1.33 66.38
C VAL A 809 29.04 1.12 67.35
N ALA A 810 28.00 0.38 66.97
CA ALA A 810 26.90 0.01 67.86
C ALA A 810 27.38 -0.92 69.01
N ALA A 811 28.32 -1.82 68.75
CA ALA A 811 28.94 -2.67 69.77
C ALA A 811 29.87 -1.88 70.71
N MET A 812 30.61 -0.88 70.21
CA MET A 812 31.42 0.03 71.02
C MET A 812 30.55 0.96 71.87
N GLN A 813 29.45 1.49 71.31
CA GLN A 813 28.51 2.33 72.07
C GLN A 813 27.77 1.54 73.15
N ARG A 814 27.46 0.26 72.92
CA ARG A 814 26.92 -0.64 73.97
C ARG A 814 27.93 -0.98 75.06
N ARG A 815 29.24 -1.04 74.73
CA ARG A 815 30.33 -1.23 75.71
C ARG A 815 30.72 0.02 76.49
N ALA A 816 30.36 1.21 76.00
CA ALA A 816 30.59 2.48 76.70
C ALA A 816 29.40 2.92 77.57
N ALA A 817 28.25 2.25 77.45
CA ALA A 817 27.01 2.54 78.17
C ALA A 817 26.65 1.48 79.24
N GLY A 818 27.52 0.50 79.46
CA GLY A 818 27.50 -0.43 80.59
C GLY A 818 28.85 -0.41 81.26
#